data_AF-A0A7C5Y6G2-F1
#
_entry.id   AF-A0A7C5Y6G2-F1
#
_cell.length_a   1.000
_cell.length_b   1.000
_cell.length_c   1.000
_cell.angle_alpha   90.00
_cell.angle_beta   90.00
_cell.angle_gamma   90.00
#
_symmetry.space_group_name_H-M   'P 1'
#
loop_
_entity.id
_entity.type
_entity.pdbx_description
1 polymer ?
#
loop_
_entity_poly.entity_id
_entity_poly.type
_entity_poly.pdbx_seq_one_letter_code
_entity_poly.pdbx_strand_id
1 'polypeptide(L)'
;MSKERIIELRVETAKQRDIARKICRIGRKHMKLLDVEVGDFIEVMGSKGSTILQVWPAYDEDEGKDIIRIDGYVRESLGVAVGEYVKVRKARVERGTKVVLAPTYPIRFSGDFVHYVKNLLLNKAVVRGEAVFIQIPFAFGEPMKFIVISTQPSQAVYIDEDTELVIKEEPVREEAVGRGIPKVTWEDIGDLEDVKERIREIVEIPMRHPELFKHLGIEPPKGVLLYGPPGCGKTLLAKALANEIGAYFIAINGPEIMSKFYGESEARLREIFEEAEKNAPSIIFIDELDAIAPKREEVVGEVEKRVVAQLLTLMDGLKERGKIIVIGATNRIDAIDPALRRPGRFDREIEIPPPDKRARKEILLVHTRDVPLADDVDIDALAEITHGYTGADLAALVKEAAMSALRKFLKSENIDLNKPIPPEKLVNLKVTRNDFLEALKVVHPTLMREVFVEVPEVRWSDIGGLNEVKQQLREAVEWPLKYPEIFEKVGIRPPKGVLLYGPPGCGKTLLAKAVATESGANFIAIRGPEVLSKWVGESERAIREIFRRARQVAPAVIFFDEIDAITPMRGQRHDSGVTDRIVNQLLAEMDGITMLKNVVVIGATNRIDIIDPALLRPGRFDRVIYVPPPDRRARLE
;
A
#
# COMPACT_ATOMS: atom_id res chain seq x y z
N MET A 1 -7.64 24.65 48.76
CA MET A 1 -7.53 23.34 48.07
C MET A 1 -8.41 23.39 46.82
N SER A 2 -7.86 23.82 45.69
CA SER A 2 -8.56 23.82 44.40
C SER A 2 -8.70 22.37 43.93
N LYS A 3 -9.93 21.86 43.80
CA LYS A 3 -10.18 20.56 43.16
C LYS A 3 -9.55 20.60 41.77
N GLU A 4 -8.58 19.73 41.50
CA GLU A 4 -8.03 19.53 40.16
C GLU A 4 -9.21 19.20 39.21
N ARG A 5 -9.42 20.05 38.21
CA ARG A 5 -10.47 19.84 37.22
C ARG A 5 -9.97 18.79 36.23
N ILE A 6 -10.62 17.64 36.23
CA ILE A 6 -10.39 16.56 35.27
C ILE A 6 -11.48 16.66 34.21
N ILE A 7 -11.10 16.64 32.95
CA ILE A 7 -12.02 16.55 31.82
C ILE A 7 -11.82 15.24 31.08
N GLU A 8 -12.88 14.72 30.47
CA GLU A 8 -12.81 13.57 29.57
C GLU A 8 -12.91 14.06 28.13
N LEU A 9 -11.97 13.64 27.29
CA LEU A 9 -11.90 13.98 25.87
C LEU A 9 -11.78 12.72 25.04
N ARG A 10 -12.43 12.70 23.88
CA ARG A 10 -12.34 11.60 22.93
C ARG A 10 -11.06 11.72 22.09
N VAL A 11 -10.26 10.66 22.04
CA VAL A 11 -8.99 10.59 21.32
C VAL A 11 -9.23 10.54 19.81
N GLU A 12 -8.51 11.38 19.08
CA GLU A 12 -8.52 11.43 17.61
C GLU A 12 -7.07 11.44 17.07
N THR A 13 -6.89 11.11 15.79
CA THR A 13 -5.57 11.07 15.15
C THR A 13 -4.95 12.46 15.01
N ALA A 14 -3.66 12.59 15.33
CA ALA A 14 -2.90 13.79 15.02
C ALA A 14 -2.74 13.96 13.50
N LYS A 15 -2.74 15.21 13.01
CA LYS A 15 -2.38 15.49 11.61
C LYS A 15 -0.86 15.35 11.46
N GLN A 16 -0.40 15.04 10.24
CA GLN A 16 0.99 14.67 9.95
C GLN A 16 2.06 15.67 10.45
N ARG A 17 1.73 16.97 10.52
CA ARG A 17 2.64 18.02 11.01
C ARG A 17 2.89 18.02 12.53
N ASP A 18 2.05 17.33 13.30
CA ASP A 18 2.03 17.35 14.76
C ASP A 18 2.67 16.10 15.38
N ILE A 19 3.01 15.09 14.56
CA ILE A 19 3.55 13.78 14.99
C ILE A 19 4.95 13.92 15.60
N ALA A 20 5.25 13.14 16.64
CA ALA A 20 6.55 13.08 17.34
C ALA A 20 7.00 14.39 18.00
N ARG A 21 6.08 15.35 18.15
CA ARG A 21 6.34 16.63 18.80
C ARG A 21 5.92 16.66 20.27
N LYS A 22 5.30 15.59 20.80
CA LYS A 22 4.71 15.54 22.16
C LYS A 22 3.71 16.68 22.41
N ILE A 23 2.94 17.03 21.38
CA ILE A 23 1.89 18.04 21.47
C ILE A 23 0.52 17.35 21.47
N CYS A 24 -0.44 18.01 22.12
CA CYS A 24 -1.84 17.65 22.02
C CYS A 24 -2.63 18.88 21.60
N ARG A 25 -3.64 18.66 20.74
CA ARG A 25 -4.54 19.74 20.32
C ARG A 25 -5.91 19.58 20.98
N ILE A 26 -6.35 20.61 21.67
CA ILE A 26 -7.64 20.68 22.36
C ILE A 26 -8.37 21.99 22.01
N GLY A 27 -9.71 21.99 22.07
CA GLY A 27 -10.51 23.17 21.77
C GLY A 27 -10.34 24.28 22.79
N ARG A 28 -10.59 25.54 22.41
CA ARG A 28 -10.45 26.71 23.31
C ARG A 28 -11.41 26.64 24.50
N LYS A 29 -12.57 25.99 24.32
CA LYS A 29 -13.52 25.69 25.40
C LYS A 29 -12.86 24.86 26.50
N HIS A 30 -12.15 23.80 26.14
CA HIS A 30 -11.49 22.89 27.08
C HIS A 30 -10.25 23.51 27.72
N MET A 31 -9.50 24.34 26.97
CA MET A 31 -8.41 25.15 27.52
C MET A 31 -8.88 26.06 28.66
N LYS A 32 -9.99 26.77 28.46
CA LYS A 32 -10.60 27.61 29.50
C LYS A 32 -11.11 26.80 30.70
N LEU A 33 -11.64 25.60 30.47
CA LEU A 33 -12.13 24.73 31.56
C LEU A 33 -10.97 24.22 32.43
N LEU A 34 -9.86 23.84 31.80
CA LEU A 34 -8.64 23.36 32.43
C LEU A 34 -7.73 24.48 32.97
N ASP A 35 -8.04 25.75 32.68
CA ASP A 35 -7.24 26.91 33.05
C ASP A 35 -5.80 26.82 32.46
N VAL A 36 -5.68 26.47 31.19
CA VAL A 36 -4.38 26.31 30.48
C VAL A 36 -4.31 27.22 29.26
N GLU A 37 -3.11 27.76 28.98
CA GLU A 37 -2.81 28.56 27.80
C GLU A 37 -2.03 27.76 26.74
N VAL A 38 -1.81 28.37 25.58
CA VAL A 38 -1.00 27.75 24.51
C VAL A 38 0.45 27.63 25.00
N GLY A 39 0.99 26.40 24.95
CA GLY A 39 2.33 26.11 25.43
C GLY A 39 2.40 25.55 26.86
N ASP A 40 1.30 25.59 27.61
CA ASP A 40 1.20 24.93 28.92
C ASP A 40 1.19 23.40 28.79
N PHE A 41 1.41 22.72 29.91
CA PHE A 41 1.45 21.26 29.96
C PHE A 41 0.19 20.66 30.59
N ILE A 42 -0.32 19.59 29.98
CA ILE A 42 -1.42 18.78 30.52
C ILE A 42 -0.97 17.33 30.69
N GLU A 43 -1.47 16.69 31.72
CA GLU A 43 -1.30 15.26 31.91
C GLU A 43 -2.52 14.55 31.31
N VAL A 44 -2.24 13.65 30.38
CA VAL A 44 -3.23 12.76 29.76
C VAL A 44 -3.07 11.38 30.38
N MET A 45 -4.16 10.86 30.93
CA MET A 45 -4.21 9.56 31.60
C MET A 45 -5.02 8.58 30.76
N GLY A 46 -4.38 7.45 30.41
CA GLY A 46 -4.97 6.34 29.67
C GLY A 46 -5.09 5.08 30.54
N SER A 47 -5.29 3.94 29.88
CA SER A 47 -5.50 2.64 30.53
C SER A 47 -4.20 2.01 31.05
N LYS A 48 -3.07 2.25 30.36
CA LYS A 48 -1.75 1.67 30.69
C LYS A 48 -0.82 2.63 31.44
N GLY A 49 -1.06 3.94 31.38
CA GLY A 49 -0.20 4.94 32.02
C GLY A 49 -0.67 6.38 31.83
N SER A 50 0.17 7.33 32.27
CA SER A 50 -0.03 8.76 32.03
C SER A 50 1.21 9.38 31.37
N THR A 51 0.98 10.39 30.53
CA THR A 51 2.04 11.17 29.88
C THR A 51 1.69 12.65 29.92
N ILE A 52 2.72 13.49 29.81
CA ILE A 52 2.57 14.94 29.83
C ILE A 52 2.83 15.49 28.44
N LEU A 53 1.86 16.25 27.93
CA LEU A 53 1.87 16.81 26.59
C LEU A 53 1.75 18.32 26.64
N GLN A 54 2.34 18.98 25.65
CA GLN A 54 2.20 20.41 25.49
C GLN A 54 0.89 20.75 24.76
N VAL A 55 0.19 21.76 25.26
CA VAL A 55 -1.12 22.19 24.78
C VAL A 55 -0.98 23.11 23.56
N TRP A 56 -1.66 22.74 22.48
CA TRP A 56 -1.82 23.56 21.27
C TRP A 56 -3.30 23.74 20.92
N PRO A 57 -3.67 24.83 20.23
CA PRO A 57 -5.05 25.05 19.78
C PRO A 57 -5.49 23.97 18.78
N ALA A 58 -6.76 23.55 18.89
CA ALA A 58 -7.45 22.74 17.91
C ALA A 58 -7.46 23.41 16.52
N TYR A 59 -7.69 22.60 15.49
CA TYR A 59 -7.97 23.09 14.15
C TYR A 59 -9.36 23.74 14.11
N ASP A 60 -9.57 24.68 13.19
CA ASP A 60 -10.88 25.35 13.05
C ASP A 60 -12.04 24.35 12.81
N GLU A 61 -11.76 23.23 12.14
CA GLU A 61 -12.71 22.12 11.87
C GLU A 61 -13.11 21.31 13.12
N ASP A 62 -12.29 21.39 14.17
CA ASP A 62 -12.40 20.60 15.39
C ASP A 62 -12.90 21.45 16.58
N GLU A 63 -13.03 22.76 16.39
CA GLU A 63 -13.45 23.68 17.43
C GLU A 63 -14.91 23.40 17.85
N GLY A 64 -15.13 23.21 19.16
CA GLY A 64 -16.45 22.90 19.72
C GLY A 64 -16.76 21.40 19.85
N LYS A 65 -15.92 20.51 19.31
CA LYS A 65 -15.99 19.06 19.56
C LYS A 65 -15.23 18.70 20.84
N ASP A 66 -15.72 17.71 21.61
CA ASP A 66 -15.06 17.23 22.83
C ASP A 66 -13.95 16.20 22.50
N ILE A 67 -13.01 16.59 21.62
CA ILE A 67 -11.94 15.73 21.12
C ILE A 67 -10.54 16.24 21.49
N ILE A 68 -9.59 15.32 21.57
CA ILE A 68 -8.15 15.57 21.72
C ILE A 68 -7.39 14.84 20.62
N ARG A 69 -6.59 15.58 19.84
CA ARG A 69 -5.68 14.96 18.87
C ARG A 69 -4.33 14.68 19.51
N ILE A 70 -3.93 13.40 19.51
CA ILE A 70 -2.63 12.91 20.00
C ILE A 70 -2.01 11.97 18.96
N ASP A 71 -0.68 11.88 18.97
CA ASP A 71 0.07 11.07 18.00
C ASP A 71 0.06 9.57 18.37
N GLY A 72 0.45 8.73 17.41
CA GLY A 72 0.48 7.27 17.59
C GLY A 72 1.41 6.80 18.71
N TYR A 73 2.57 7.45 18.90
CA TYR A 73 3.54 7.07 19.94
C TYR A 73 3.01 7.37 21.35
N VAL A 74 2.32 8.49 21.53
CA VAL A 74 1.66 8.86 22.79
C VAL A 74 0.48 7.92 23.06
N ARG A 75 -0.30 7.55 22.03
CA ARG A 75 -1.38 6.55 22.15
C ARG A 75 -0.85 5.19 22.61
N GLU A 76 0.23 4.72 22.02
CA GLU A 76 0.88 3.46 22.41
C GLU A 76 1.32 3.49 23.87
N SER A 77 1.95 4.60 24.28
CA SER A 77 2.44 4.81 25.65
C SER A 77 1.29 4.86 26.68
N LEU A 78 0.15 5.43 26.30
CA LEU A 78 -1.04 5.53 27.16
C LEU A 78 -1.93 4.28 27.10
N GLY A 79 -1.76 3.42 26.08
CA GLY A 79 -2.58 2.25 25.82
C GLY A 79 -4.02 2.59 25.41
N VAL A 80 -4.22 3.69 24.69
CA VAL A 80 -5.54 4.16 24.23
C VAL A 80 -5.62 4.21 22.72
N ALA A 81 -6.75 3.75 22.20
CA ALA A 81 -7.05 3.74 20.78
C ALA A 81 -7.77 5.01 20.29
N VAL A 82 -7.83 5.20 18.97
CA VAL A 82 -8.67 6.24 18.37
C VAL A 82 -10.15 6.00 18.73
N GLY A 83 -10.82 7.05 19.19
CA GLY A 83 -12.22 7.03 19.59
C GLY A 83 -12.49 6.72 21.06
N GLU A 84 -11.49 6.31 21.83
CA GLU A 84 -11.61 6.11 23.27
C GLU A 84 -11.55 7.45 24.04
N TYR A 85 -11.98 7.44 25.30
CA TYR A 85 -11.93 8.63 26.15
C TYR A 85 -10.70 8.60 27.05
N VAL A 86 -9.99 9.72 27.10
CA VAL A 86 -8.87 9.96 28.03
C VAL A 86 -9.24 11.00 29.06
N LYS A 87 -8.70 10.83 30.28
CA LYS A 87 -8.82 11.82 31.34
C LYS A 87 -7.67 12.79 31.27
N VAL A 88 -7.97 14.07 31.27
CA VAL A 88 -7.00 15.15 31.09
C VAL A 88 -7.07 16.10 32.28
N ARG A 89 -5.91 16.45 32.83
CA ARG A 89 -5.77 17.46 33.89
C ARG A 89 -4.58 18.38 33.64
N LYS A 90 -4.61 19.58 34.23
CA LYS A 90 -3.47 20.51 34.19
C LYS A 90 -2.27 19.89 34.92
N ALA A 91 -1.13 19.79 34.25
CA ALA A 91 0.11 19.32 34.84
C ALA A 91 0.95 20.51 35.31
N ARG A 92 1.58 20.40 36.47
CA ARG A 92 2.63 21.33 36.90
C ARG A 92 3.97 20.67 36.64
N VAL A 93 4.71 21.22 35.70
CA VAL A 93 6.02 20.69 35.29
C VAL A 93 7.07 21.71 35.71
N GLU A 94 8.09 21.25 36.41
CA GLU A 94 9.21 22.10 36.84
C GLU A 94 10.33 22.07 35.79
N ARG A 95 11.20 23.08 35.85
CA ARG A 95 12.37 23.16 34.97
C ARG A 95 13.34 22.03 35.31
N GLY A 96 13.73 21.23 34.31
CA GLY A 96 14.68 20.15 34.51
C GLY A 96 16.10 20.68 34.70
N THR A 97 16.78 20.29 35.78
CA THR A 97 18.21 20.57 35.96
C THR A 97 19.06 19.48 35.32
N LYS A 98 18.66 18.22 35.49
CA LYS A 98 19.36 17.05 34.95
C LYS A 98 18.37 15.96 34.50
N VAL A 99 18.54 15.46 33.28
CA VAL A 99 17.74 14.37 32.71
C VAL A 99 18.67 13.28 32.19
N VAL A 100 18.41 12.04 32.60
CA VAL A 100 19.19 10.87 32.17
C VAL A 100 18.33 9.97 31.30
N LEU A 101 18.77 9.75 30.07
CA LEU A 101 18.16 8.85 29.09
C LEU A 101 19.02 7.60 28.89
N ALA A 102 18.41 6.47 28.55
CA ALA A 102 19.11 5.30 28.05
C ALA A 102 18.42 4.72 26.82
N PRO A 103 19.16 4.29 25.80
CA PRO A 103 18.60 3.64 24.63
C PRO A 103 18.13 2.22 24.96
N THR A 104 17.22 1.68 24.15
CA THR A 104 16.85 0.25 24.23
C THR A 104 17.81 -0.66 23.46
N TYR A 105 18.74 -0.08 22.68
CA TYR A 105 19.77 -0.79 21.91
C TYR A 105 21.15 -0.18 22.19
N PRO A 106 22.24 -0.98 22.15
CA PRO A 106 23.59 -0.47 22.40
C PRO A 106 24.01 0.47 21.27
N ILE A 107 24.33 1.72 21.62
CA ILE A 107 24.76 2.76 20.67
C ILE A 107 25.99 3.45 21.26
N ARG A 108 27.00 3.70 20.44
CA ARG A 108 28.16 4.53 20.82
C ARG A 108 27.86 5.99 20.50
N PHE A 109 27.96 6.86 21.49
CA PHE A 109 27.64 8.28 21.34
C PHE A 109 28.92 9.12 21.19
N SER A 110 28.87 10.16 20.35
CA SER A 110 29.80 11.30 20.43
C SER A 110 29.16 12.41 21.29
N GLY A 111 29.96 13.33 21.86
CA GLY A 111 29.43 14.46 22.65
C GLY A 111 28.41 15.31 21.88
N ASP A 112 28.56 15.39 20.56
CA ASP A 112 27.65 16.14 19.66
C ASP A 112 26.26 15.49 19.54
N PHE A 113 26.16 14.17 19.71
CA PHE A 113 24.88 13.47 19.66
C PHE A 113 23.96 13.87 20.82
N VAL A 114 24.53 14.09 22.00
CA VAL A 114 23.79 14.56 23.18
C VAL A 114 23.20 15.96 22.92
N HIS A 115 23.97 16.83 22.25
CA HIS A 115 23.49 18.16 21.89
C HIS A 115 22.37 18.10 20.83
N TYR A 116 22.47 17.20 19.86
CA TYR A 116 21.42 16.98 18.87
C TYR A 116 20.10 16.54 19.53
N VAL A 117 20.17 15.54 20.41
CA VAL A 117 18.99 15.04 21.14
C VAL A 117 18.40 16.14 22.05
N LYS A 118 19.24 16.92 22.71
CA LYS A 118 18.80 18.05 23.53
C LYS A 118 17.98 19.06 22.71
N ASN A 119 18.47 19.44 21.52
CA ASN A 119 17.75 20.37 20.64
C ASN A 119 16.36 19.85 20.23
N LEU A 120 16.22 18.54 20.00
CA LEU A 120 14.92 17.92 19.68
C LEU A 120 13.95 17.84 20.87
N LEU A 121 14.48 17.90 22.09
CA LEU A 121 13.71 17.82 23.33
C LEU A 121 13.47 19.18 23.99
N LEU A 122 14.00 20.28 23.44
CA LEU A 122 13.76 21.62 23.95
C LEU A 122 12.25 21.92 24.05
N ASN A 123 11.85 22.48 25.19
CA ASN A 123 10.47 22.79 25.57
C ASN A 123 9.52 21.59 25.65
N LYS A 124 10.04 20.35 25.64
CA LYS A 124 9.23 19.14 25.84
C LYS A 124 9.29 18.66 27.28
N ALA A 125 8.15 18.19 27.79
CA ALA A 125 8.07 17.54 29.10
C ALA A 125 8.46 16.06 29.00
N VAL A 126 9.20 15.58 29.99
CA VAL A 126 9.58 14.18 30.15
C VAL A 126 9.29 13.71 31.57
N VAL A 127 8.80 12.48 31.69
CA VAL A 127 8.49 11.85 32.97
C VAL A 127 9.44 10.69 33.23
N ARG A 128 9.86 10.49 34.48
CA ARG A 128 10.68 9.33 34.84
C ARG A 128 9.96 8.01 34.51
N GLY A 129 10.65 7.10 33.83
CA GLY A 129 10.12 5.81 33.38
C GLY A 129 9.41 5.87 32.03
N GLU A 130 9.24 7.07 31.45
CA GLU A 130 8.60 7.25 30.16
C GLU A 130 9.52 6.80 29.01
N ALA A 131 8.90 6.21 27.99
CA ALA A 131 9.54 5.98 26.70
C ALA A 131 9.41 7.23 25.81
N VAL A 132 10.55 7.81 25.45
CA VAL A 132 10.65 8.95 24.54
C VAL A 132 11.20 8.46 23.22
N PHE A 133 10.44 8.72 22.16
CA PHE A 133 10.82 8.37 20.79
C PHE A 133 11.54 9.57 20.16
N ILE A 134 12.78 9.37 19.74
CA ILE A 134 13.62 10.41 19.15
C ILE A 134 13.95 10.02 17.72
N GLN A 135 13.51 10.85 16.77
CA GLN A 135 13.80 10.66 15.36
C GLN A 135 15.23 11.07 15.05
N ILE A 136 16.04 10.11 14.60
CA ILE A 136 17.44 10.34 14.27
C ILE A 136 17.62 10.08 12.77
N PRO A 137 18.18 11.03 12.00
CA PRO A 137 18.27 10.97 10.54
C PRO A 137 18.98 9.72 9.98
N PHE A 138 19.82 9.06 10.78
CA PHE A 138 20.65 7.93 10.36
C PHE A 138 20.02 6.56 10.62
N ALA A 139 18.85 6.48 11.27
CA ALA A 139 18.27 5.22 11.77
C ALA A 139 17.24 4.56 10.84
N PHE A 140 17.33 4.78 9.52
CA PHE A 140 16.48 4.12 8.49
C PHE A 140 14.99 4.02 8.84
N GLY A 141 14.41 5.11 9.34
CA GLY A 141 12.96 5.24 9.55
C GLY A 141 12.40 4.74 10.87
N GLU A 142 13.19 4.10 11.75
CA GLU A 142 12.71 3.79 13.10
C GLU A 142 13.10 4.89 14.10
N PRO A 143 12.12 5.57 14.76
CA PRO A 143 12.44 6.42 15.90
C PRO A 143 13.12 5.58 16.97
N MET A 144 14.25 6.06 17.48
CA MET A 144 14.92 5.38 18.56
C MET A 144 14.16 5.60 19.86
N LYS A 145 13.90 4.49 20.57
CA LYS A 145 13.29 4.50 21.88
C LYS A 145 14.35 4.75 22.95
N PHE A 146 14.17 5.84 23.69
CA PHE A 146 14.94 6.17 24.89
C PHE A 146 14.04 6.09 26.11
N ILE A 147 14.52 5.49 27.18
CA ILE A 147 13.81 5.43 28.45
C ILE A 147 14.40 6.49 29.38
N VAL A 148 13.53 7.30 29.98
CA VAL A 148 13.92 8.29 30.98
C VAL A 148 14.22 7.58 32.30
N ILE A 149 15.49 7.43 32.65
CA ILE A 149 15.90 6.73 33.88
C ILE A 149 15.64 7.61 35.11
N SER A 150 15.98 8.89 35.00
CA SER A 150 15.90 9.84 36.10
C SER A 150 15.75 11.27 35.61
N THR A 151 14.94 12.03 36.32
CA THR A 151 14.70 13.46 36.13
C THR A 151 14.97 14.18 37.47
N GLN A 152 15.53 15.39 37.42
CA GLN A 152 15.73 16.26 38.58
C GLN A 152 15.19 17.67 38.25
N PRO A 153 14.55 18.38 39.19
CA PRO A 153 14.37 18.05 40.63
C PRO A 153 13.16 17.14 40.95
N SER A 154 12.21 17.00 40.03
CA SER A 154 10.96 16.25 40.24
C SER A 154 10.82 15.08 39.26
N GLN A 155 9.74 14.29 39.41
CA GLN A 155 9.46 13.16 38.52
C GLN A 155 9.04 13.57 37.10
N ALA A 156 8.60 14.81 36.92
CA ALA A 156 8.13 15.36 35.65
C ALA A 156 8.77 16.73 35.44
N VAL A 157 9.63 16.82 34.43
CA VAL A 157 10.40 18.04 34.14
C VAL A 157 10.31 18.39 32.66
N TYR A 158 10.36 19.68 32.34
CA TYR A 158 10.53 20.13 30.96
C TYR A 158 12.00 20.45 30.70
N ILE A 159 12.45 20.11 29.49
CA ILE A 159 13.84 20.30 29.06
C ILE A 159 14.00 21.69 28.47
N ASP A 160 15.00 22.42 28.96
CA ASP A 160 15.34 23.78 28.58
C ASP A 160 16.81 23.86 28.14
N GLU A 161 17.24 25.01 27.64
CA GLU A 161 18.62 25.24 27.18
C GLU A 161 19.68 25.01 28.27
N ASP A 162 19.32 25.22 29.55
CA ASP A 162 20.24 24.99 30.68
C ASP A 162 20.18 23.56 31.25
N THR A 163 19.27 22.69 30.77
CA THR A 163 19.14 21.32 31.29
C THR A 163 20.33 20.45 30.90
N GLU A 164 20.97 19.79 31.87
CA GLU A 164 22.03 18.80 31.61
C GLU A 164 21.41 17.47 31.16
N LEU A 165 21.54 17.14 29.87
CA LEU A 165 21.09 15.88 29.31
C LEU A 165 22.24 14.86 29.32
N VAL A 166 22.05 13.70 29.93
CA VAL A 166 23.03 12.61 29.95
C VAL A 166 22.42 11.37 29.30
N ILE A 167 23.08 10.80 28.30
CA ILE A 167 22.64 9.57 27.64
C ILE A 167 23.59 8.45 28.05
N LYS A 168 23.06 7.38 28.66
CA LYS A 168 23.86 6.19 29.02
C LYS A 168 24.09 5.31 27.80
N GLU A 169 25.28 4.72 27.69
CA GLU A 169 25.64 3.78 26.61
C GLU A 169 25.05 2.39 26.79
N GLU A 170 24.79 1.99 28.04
CA GLU A 170 24.25 0.67 28.36
C GLU A 170 22.74 0.63 28.11
N PRO A 171 22.25 -0.34 27.31
CA PRO A 171 20.83 -0.46 27.05
C PRO A 171 20.09 -0.99 28.29
N VAL A 172 18.95 -0.39 28.61
CA VAL A 172 18.04 -0.94 29.62
C VAL A 172 17.21 -2.03 28.95
N ARG A 173 17.39 -3.29 29.38
CA ARG A 173 16.55 -4.39 28.93
C ARG A 173 15.14 -4.21 29.51
N GLU A 174 14.19 -3.87 28.67
CA GLU A 174 12.77 -4.06 28.99
C GLU A 174 12.47 -5.56 28.95
N GLU A 175 12.60 -6.21 30.11
CA GLU A 175 11.81 -7.40 30.37
C GLU A 175 10.37 -6.93 30.63
N ALA A 176 9.45 -7.28 29.72
CA ALA A 176 7.99 -7.05 29.75
C ALA A 176 7.40 -5.90 28.90
N VAL A 177 7.84 -5.70 27.65
CA VAL A 177 6.97 -5.14 26.59
C VAL A 177 6.68 -6.23 25.56
N GLY A 178 5.39 -6.53 25.41
CA GLY A 178 4.86 -7.76 24.80
C GLY A 178 5.54 -8.18 23.49
N ARG A 179 6.10 -9.39 23.48
CA ARG A 179 6.34 -10.14 22.25
C ARG A 179 5.01 -10.23 21.50
N GLY A 180 4.94 -9.61 20.32
CA GLY A 180 3.85 -9.87 19.37
C GLY A 180 3.11 -8.67 18.81
N ILE A 181 3.34 -7.44 19.29
CA ILE A 181 2.66 -6.26 18.72
C ILE A 181 3.53 -5.66 17.60
N PRO A 182 3.06 -5.65 16.34
CA PRO A 182 3.78 -4.99 15.25
C PRO A 182 3.77 -3.45 15.43
N LYS A 183 4.93 -2.81 15.26
CA LYS A 183 5.16 -1.36 15.43
C LYS A 183 4.52 -0.45 14.35
N VAL A 184 3.62 -0.98 13.51
CA VAL A 184 3.09 -0.26 12.34
C VAL A 184 1.73 0.34 12.72
N THR A 185 1.49 1.60 12.38
CA THR A 185 0.20 2.27 12.61
C THR A 185 -0.54 2.54 11.30
N TRP A 186 -1.81 2.93 11.37
CA TRP A 186 -2.57 3.37 10.18
C TRP A 186 -1.92 4.54 9.44
N GLU A 187 -1.14 5.35 10.15
CA GLU A 187 -0.44 6.53 9.64
C GLU A 187 0.81 6.17 8.82
N ASP A 188 1.24 4.91 8.89
CA ASP A 188 2.35 4.36 8.11
C ASP A 188 1.86 3.65 6.84
N ILE A 189 0.55 3.67 6.58
CA ILE A 189 -0.08 3.12 5.37
C ILE A 189 -0.65 4.29 4.57
N GLY A 190 -0.01 4.61 3.43
CA GLY A 190 -0.51 5.60 2.49
C GLY A 190 -1.76 5.12 1.75
N ASP A 191 -2.75 6.02 1.60
CA ASP A 191 -4.02 5.83 0.88
C ASP A 191 -4.85 4.62 1.34
N LEU A 192 -5.69 4.03 0.48
CA LEU A 192 -6.62 2.94 0.81
C LEU A 192 -7.76 3.29 1.81
N GLU A 193 -8.26 4.53 1.82
CA GLU A 193 -9.28 4.94 2.82
C GLU A 193 -10.54 4.07 2.78
N ASP A 194 -11.06 3.77 1.59
CA ASP A 194 -12.22 2.88 1.42
C ASP A 194 -11.97 1.47 1.97
N VAL A 195 -10.75 0.95 1.79
CA VAL A 195 -10.35 -0.37 2.28
C VAL A 195 -10.16 -0.35 3.79
N LYS A 196 -9.56 0.71 4.33
CA LYS A 196 -9.40 0.93 5.77
C LYS A 196 -10.77 0.96 6.45
N GLU A 197 -11.71 1.76 5.93
CA GLU A 197 -13.07 1.86 6.47
C GLU A 197 -13.77 0.49 6.49
N ARG A 198 -13.75 -0.24 5.38
CA ARG A 198 -14.33 -1.59 5.30
C ARG A 198 -13.71 -2.56 6.31
N ILE A 199 -12.38 -2.54 6.48
CA ILE A 199 -11.70 -3.41 7.44
C ILE A 199 -12.04 -3.01 8.88
N ARG A 200 -12.16 -1.71 9.20
CA ARG A 200 -12.60 -1.24 10.51
C ARG A 200 -14.01 -1.76 10.82
N GLU A 201 -14.93 -1.67 9.88
CA GLU A 201 -16.29 -2.19 10.07
C GLU A 201 -16.33 -3.69 10.34
N ILE A 202 -15.51 -4.45 9.60
CA ILE A 202 -15.52 -5.91 9.62
C ILE A 202 -14.73 -6.48 10.81
N VAL A 203 -13.69 -5.81 11.28
CA VAL A 203 -12.76 -6.34 12.29
C VAL A 203 -12.78 -5.52 13.58
N GLU A 204 -12.68 -4.20 13.51
CA GLU A 204 -12.59 -3.33 14.70
C GLU A 204 -13.92 -3.28 15.46
N ILE A 205 -15.05 -3.10 14.77
CA ILE A 205 -16.36 -2.98 15.42
C ILE A 205 -16.77 -4.27 16.16
N PRO A 206 -16.65 -5.50 15.59
CA PRO A 206 -16.95 -6.73 16.32
C PRO A 206 -16.08 -6.95 17.56
N MET A 207 -14.80 -6.57 17.50
CA MET A 207 -13.86 -6.80 18.60
C MET A 207 -14.02 -5.77 19.72
N ARG A 208 -14.28 -4.50 19.38
CA ARG A 208 -14.44 -3.42 20.38
C ARG A 208 -15.84 -3.33 20.96
N HIS A 209 -16.87 -3.58 20.15
CA HIS A 209 -18.27 -3.46 20.54
C HIS A 209 -19.09 -4.76 20.32
N PRO A 210 -18.75 -5.88 20.97
CA PRO A 210 -19.51 -7.13 20.83
C PRO A 210 -20.99 -7.01 21.23
N GLU A 211 -21.33 -6.05 22.09
CA GLU A 211 -22.70 -5.75 22.54
C GLU A 211 -23.64 -5.38 21.39
N LEU A 212 -23.14 -4.66 20.37
CA LEU A 212 -23.95 -4.23 19.22
C LEU A 212 -24.43 -5.44 18.42
N PHE A 213 -23.55 -6.42 18.18
CA PHE A 213 -23.88 -7.64 17.46
C PHE A 213 -24.87 -8.51 18.24
N LYS A 214 -24.68 -8.63 19.56
CA LYS A 214 -25.61 -9.36 20.44
C LYS A 214 -27.00 -8.73 20.44
N HIS A 215 -27.09 -7.41 20.47
CA HIS A 215 -28.38 -6.70 20.46
C HIS A 215 -29.11 -6.84 19.12
N LEU A 216 -28.38 -6.74 18.02
CA LEU A 216 -28.92 -6.88 16.66
C LEU A 216 -29.21 -8.35 16.28
N GLY A 217 -28.75 -9.32 17.06
CA GLY A 217 -28.91 -10.75 16.76
C GLY A 217 -28.15 -11.21 15.52
N ILE A 218 -27.14 -10.46 15.10
CA ILE A 218 -26.30 -10.76 13.94
C ILE A 218 -24.99 -11.42 14.37
N GLU A 219 -24.54 -12.39 13.59
CA GLU A 219 -23.25 -13.06 13.84
C GLU A 219 -22.10 -12.19 13.31
N PRO A 220 -21.02 -12.00 14.08
CA PRO A 220 -19.84 -11.31 13.60
C PRO A 220 -19.15 -12.14 12.50
N PRO A 221 -18.54 -11.49 11.50
CA PRO A 221 -17.81 -12.17 10.44
C PRO A 221 -16.61 -12.94 11.01
N LYS A 222 -16.36 -14.15 10.49
CA LYS A 222 -15.28 -15.01 10.98
C LYS A 222 -13.95 -14.78 10.29
N GLY A 223 -14.00 -14.41 9.01
CA GLY A 223 -12.80 -14.25 8.21
C GLY A 223 -12.93 -13.22 7.11
N VAL A 224 -11.80 -12.60 6.82
CA VAL A 224 -11.63 -11.59 5.77
C VAL A 224 -10.58 -12.08 4.78
N LEU A 225 -10.90 -12.06 3.50
CA LEU A 225 -9.96 -12.37 2.43
C LEU A 225 -9.51 -11.08 1.74
N LEU A 226 -8.23 -10.75 1.90
CA LEU A 226 -7.55 -9.66 1.21
C LEU A 226 -6.95 -10.19 -0.11
N TYR A 227 -7.34 -9.63 -1.24
CA TYR A 227 -6.76 -10.00 -2.53
C TYR A 227 -6.32 -8.78 -3.33
N GLY A 228 -5.39 -8.96 -4.27
CA GLY A 228 -4.82 -7.86 -5.06
C GLY A 228 -3.43 -8.20 -5.58
N PRO A 229 -2.75 -7.28 -6.27
CA PRO A 229 -1.38 -7.51 -6.71
C PRO A 229 -0.39 -7.66 -5.52
N PRO A 230 0.77 -8.29 -5.75
CA PRO A 230 1.84 -8.32 -4.74
C PRO A 230 2.37 -6.90 -4.47
N GLY A 231 2.94 -6.68 -3.28
CA GLY A 231 3.59 -5.40 -2.95
C GLY A 231 2.65 -4.24 -2.63
N CYS A 232 1.32 -4.45 -2.58
CA CYS A 232 0.33 -3.42 -2.21
C CYS A 232 0.08 -3.30 -0.69
N GLY A 233 0.92 -3.94 0.15
CA GLY A 233 0.88 -3.74 1.60
C GLY A 233 -0.16 -4.55 2.38
N LYS A 234 -0.66 -5.68 1.86
CA LYS A 234 -1.66 -6.53 2.55
C LYS A 234 -1.20 -6.96 3.96
N THR A 235 0.05 -7.39 4.07
CA THR A 235 0.68 -7.78 5.34
C THR A 235 0.85 -6.58 6.29
N LEU A 236 1.15 -5.39 5.76
CA LEU A 236 1.26 -4.17 6.57
C LEU A 236 -0.11 -3.73 7.10
N LEU A 237 -1.15 -3.85 6.29
CA LEU A 237 -2.53 -3.55 6.64
C LEU A 237 -3.03 -4.38 7.83
N ALA A 238 -2.80 -5.69 7.78
CA ALA A 238 -3.17 -6.59 8.87
C ALA A 238 -2.38 -6.30 10.17
N LYS A 239 -1.09 -5.95 10.04
CA LYS A 239 -0.25 -5.56 11.17
C LYS A 239 -0.73 -4.25 11.82
N ALA A 240 -1.03 -3.23 11.03
CA ALA A 240 -1.54 -1.95 11.54
C ALA A 240 -2.89 -2.10 12.26
N LEU A 241 -3.77 -2.93 11.70
CA LEU A 241 -5.06 -3.26 12.32
C LEU A 241 -4.89 -3.92 13.69
N ALA A 242 -3.99 -4.90 13.81
CA ALA A 242 -3.74 -5.58 15.07
C ALA A 242 -3.17 -4.65 16.15
N ASN A 243 -2.27 -3.74 15.75
CA ASN A 243 -1.71 -2.73 16.64
C ASN A 243 -2.78 -1.75 17.15
N GLU A 244 -3.66 -1.27 16.26
CA GLU A 244 -4.74 -0.33 16.63
C GLU A 244 -5.79 -0.96 17.56
N ILE A 245 -6.12 -2.23 17.37
CA ILE A 245 -7.07 -2.95 18.24
C ILE A 245 -6.38 -3.39 19.55
N GLY A 246 -5.04 -3.47 19.57
CA GLY A 246 -4.29 -4.04 20.68
C GLY A 246 -4.49 -5.56 20.82
N ALA A 247 -4.82 -6.25 19.72
CA ALA A 247 -5.06 -7.69 19.68
C ALA A 247 -3.74 -8.47 19.50
N TYR A 248 -3.70 -9.71 20.00
CA TYR A 248 -2.55 -10.59 19.78
C TYR A 248 -2.43 -10.96 18.29
N PHE A 249 -1.30 -10.67 17.66
CA PHE A 249 -1.12 -10.87 16.22
C PHE A 249 -0.28 -12.11 15.93
N ILE A 250 -0.85 -13.05 15.20
CA ILE A 250 -0.16 -14.26 14.73
C ILE A 250 -0.06 -14.18 13.21
N ALA A 251 1.16 -14.13 12.69
CA ALA A 251 1.42 -14.18 11.25
C ALA A 251 1.91 -15.56 10.83
N ILE A 252 1.27 -16.11 9.80
CA ILE A 252 1.61 -17.39 9.18
C ILE A 252 1.88 -17.11 7.70
N ASN A 253 2.97 -17.64 7.18
CA ASN A 253 3.20 -17.66 5.73
C ASN A 253 2.82 -19.03 5.17
N GLY A 254 2.03 -19.09 4.09
CA GLY A 254 1.51 -20.32 3.50
C GLY A 254 2.60 -21.39 3.27
N PRO A 255 3.70 -21.08 2.57
CA PRO A 255 4.80 -22.03 2.35
C PRO A 255 5.48 -22.52 3.63
N GLU A 256 5.41 -21.76 4.73
CA GLU A 256 6.04 -22.14 6.02
C GLU A 256 5.29 -23.29 6.70
N ILE A 257 3.99 -23.41 6.43
CA ILE A 257 3.16 -24.52 6.92
C ILE A 257 3.44 -25.79 6.13
N MET A 258 3.81 -25.67 4.85
CA MET A 258 4.05 -26.80 3.96
C MET A 258 5.40 -27.46 4.26
N SER A 259 5.41 -28.52 5.07
CA SER A 259 6.60 -29.31 5.37
C SER A 259 6.64 -30.59 4.54
N LYS A 260 7.83 -31.18 4.38
CA LYS A 260 8.00 -32.47 3.70
C LYS A 260 7.51 -33.66 4.53
N PHE A 261 7.21 -33.46 5.82
CA PHE A 261 6.90 -34.51 6.77
C PHE A 261 5.40 -34.64 7.00
N TYR A 262 4.92 -35.88 7.02
CA TYR A 262 3.50 -36.20 7.08
C TYR A 262 2.88 -35.75 8.41
N GLY A 263 1.81 -34.95 8.36
CA GLY A 263 1.00 -34.57 9.53
C GLY A 263 1.55 -33.40 10.35
N GLU A 264 2.80 -32.98 10.13
CA GLU A 264 3.41 -31.83 10.83
C GLU A 264 2.69 -30.52 10.47
N SER A 265 2.35 -30.33 9.19
CA SER A 265 1.58 -29.16 8.71
C SER A 265 0.20 -29.03 9.37
N GLU A 266 -0.48 -30.16 9.60
CA GLU A 266 -1.81 -30.19 10.23
C GLU A 266 -1.73 -29.90 11.73
N ALA A 267 -0.75 -30.50 12.42
CA ALA A 267 -0.49 -30.27 13.84
C ALA A 267 -0.12 -28.80 14.09
N ARG A 268 0.77 -28.23 13.27
CA ARG A 268 1.19 -26.84 13.36
C ARG A 268 0.03 -25.86 13.19
N LEU A 269 -0.87 -26.10 12.23
CA LEU A 269 -2.09 -25.28 12.08
C LEU A 269 -2.98 -25.36 13.32
N ARG A 270 -3.13 -26.55 13.93
CA ARG A 270 -3.92 -26.72 15.14
C ARG A 270 -3.31 -25.97 16.33
N GLU A 271 -2.00 -26.11 16.54
CA GLU A 271 -1.27 -25.42 17.60
C GLU A 271 -1.43 -23.90 17.50
N ILE A 272 -1.37 -23.34 16.29
CA ILE A 272 -1.53 -21.91 16.06
C ILE A 272 -2.95 -21.43 16.42
N PHE A 273 -3.99 -22.17 16.02
CA PHE A 273 -5.37 -21.83 16.38
C PHE A 273 -5.63 -21.97 17.89
N GLU A 274 -5.03 -22.97 18.54
CA GLU A 274 -5.10 -23.12 20.00
C GLU A 274 -4.35 -21.99 20.74
N GLU A 275 -3.21 -21.54 20.23
CA GLU A 275 -2.48 -20.39 20.76
C GLU A 275 -3.31 -19.10 20.61
N ALA A 276 -3.97 -18.92 19.46
CA ALA A 276 -4.85 -17.79 19.22
C ALA A 276 -6.05 -17.77 20.18
N GLU A 277 -6.62 -18.93 20.48
CA GLU A 277 -7.74 -19.09 21.41
C GLU A 277 -7.33 -18.77 22.86
N LYS A 278 -6.13 -19.21 23.28
CA LYS A 278 -5.60 -18.90 24.62
C LYS A 278 -5.30 -17.41 24.82
N ASN A 279 -4.90 -16.70 23.76
CA ASN A 279 -4.50 -15.30 23.80
C ASN A 279 -5.57 -14.34 23.24
N ALA A 280 -6.85 -14.76 23.22
CA ALA A 280 -7.94 -13.94 22.72
C ALA A 280 -8.12 -12.64 23.56
N PRO A 281 -8.34 -11.46 22.95
CA PRO A 281 -8.61 -11.19 21.53
C PRO A 281 -7.37 -11.31 20.62
N SER A 282 -7.49 -12.03 19.50
CA SER A 282 -6.37 -12.34 18.61
C SER A 282 -6.74 -12.28 17.13
N ILE A 283 -5.76 -11.98 16.28
CA ILE A 283 -5.87 -11.94 14.82
C ILE A 283 -4.89 -12.95 14.24
N ILE A 284 -5.42 -13.90 13.47
CA ILE A 284 -4.62 -14.86 12.71
C ILE A 284 -4.51 -14.35 11.28
N PHE A 285 -3.31 -13.94 10.88
CA PHE A 285 -3.01 -13.51 9.52
C PHE A 285 -2.31 -14.63 8.75
N ILE A 286 -2.91 -15.09 7.65
CA ILE A 286 -2.36 -16.09 6.75
C ILE A 286 -1.99 -15.42 5.44
N ASP A 287 -0.69 -15.23 5.21
CA ASP A 287 -0.16 -14.76 3.93
C ASP A 287 -0.01 -15.91 2.94
N GLU A 288 -0.07 -15.60 1.64
CA GLU A 288 0.00 -16.59 0.54
C GLU A 288 -0.95 -17.78 0.76
N LEU A 289 -2.21 -17.48 1.06
CA LEU A 289 -3.25 -18.49 1.34
C LEU A 289 -3.42 -19.49 0.19
N ASP A 290 -3.15 -19.07 -1.04
CA ASP A 290 -3.16 -19.92 -2.24
C ASP A 290 -2.10 -21.03 -2.22
N ALA A 291 -1.04 -20.92 -1.42
CA ALA A 291 -0.04 -21.97 -1.26
C ALA A 291 -0.54 -23.14 -0.40
N ILE A 292 -1.37 -22.87 0.62
CA ILE A 292 -1.90 -23.91 1.53
C ILE A 292 -3.31 -24.36 1.15
N ALA A 293 -4.06 -23.53 0.41
CA ALA A 293 -5.42 -23.83 0.00
C ALA A 293 -5.67 -23.65 -1.51
N PRO A 294 -4.86 -24.30 -2.38
CA PRO A 294 -5.13 -24.33 -3.81
C PRO A 294 -6.42 -25.10 -4.15
N LYS A 295 -6.95 -24.88 -5.35
CA LYS A 295 -8.08 -25.66 -5.89
C LYS A 295 -7.76 -27.16 -5.91
N ARG A 296 -8.66 -27.96 -5.32
CA ARG A 296 -8.51 -29.43 -5.22
C ARG A 296 -8.37 -30.15 -6.56
N GLU A 297 -8.88 -29.56 -7.63
CA GLU A 297 -8.84 -30.10 -9.00
C GLU A 297 -7.45 -29.94 -9.64
N GLU A 298 -6.73 -28.87 -9.31
CA GLU A 298 -5.40 -28.55 -9.88
C GLU A 298 -4.27 -29.29 -9.15
N VAL A 299 -4.57 -29.87 -7.98
CA VAL A 299 -3.58 -30.42 -7.05
C VAL A 299 -3.49 -31.94 -7.14
N VAL A 300 -2.29 -32.44 -7.42
CA VAL A 300 -1.99 -33.88 -7.46
C VAL A 300 -1.69 -34.45 -6.05
N GLY A 301 -1.18 -33.63 -5.13
CA GLY A 301 -0.77 -34.07 -3.79
C GLY A 301 -1.91 -34.26 -2.79
N GLU A 302 -1.94 -35.40 -2.08
CA GLU A 302 -2.91 -35.66 -1.00
C GLU A 302 -2.68 -34.84 0.28
N VAL A 303 -1.43 -34.40 0.51
CA VAL A 303 -1.08 -33.61 1.71
C VAL A 303 -1.74 -32.24 1.66
N GLU A 304 -1.66 -31.53 0.53
CA GLU A 304 -2.30 -30.23 0.31
C GLU A 304 -3.82 -30.31 0.53
N LYS A 305 -4.48 -31.33 -0.05
CA LYS A 305 -5.93 -31.52 0.12
C LYS A 305 -6.35 -31.70 1.59
N ARG A 306 -5.50 -32.37 2.38
CA ARG A 306 -5.75 -32.57 3.82
C ARG A 306 -5.50 -31.31 4.63
N VAL A 307 -4.46 -30.54 4.32
CA VAL A 307 -4.22 -29.23 4.93
C VAL A 307 -5.40 -28.29 4.67
N VAL A 308 -5.94 -28.25 3.45
CA VAL A 308 -7.17 -27.49 3.15
C VAL A 308 -8.33 -27.96 4.03
N ALA A 309 -8.58 -29.28 4.09
CA ALA A 309 -9.68 -29.83 4.89
C ALA A 309 -9.54 -29.52 6.38
N GLN A 310 -8.30 -29.55 6.91
CA GLN A 310 -8.00 -29.19 8.29
C GLN A 310 -8.27 -27.70 8.55
N LEU A 311 -7.83 -26.80 7.66
CA LEU A 311 -8.12 -25.37 7.77
C LEU A 311 -9.62 -25.08 7.78
N LEU A 312 -10.39 -25.73 6.89
CA LEU A 312 -11.85 -25.62 6.86
C LEU A 312 -12.47 -26.04 8.21
N THR A 313 -12.00 -27.16 8.76
CA THR A 313 -12.49 -27.68 10.04
C THR A 313 -12.16 -26.75 11.20
N LEU A 314 -10.98 -26.14 11.21
CA LEU A 314 -10.58 -25.16 12.22
C LEU A 314 -11.44 -23.89 12.15
N MET A 315 -11.71 -23.36 10.94
CA MET A 315 -12.57 -22.18 10.77
C MET A 315 -14.03 -22.44 11.18
N ASP A 316 -14.56 -23.61 10.86
CA ASP A 316 -15.92 -24.01 11.24
C ASP A 316 -16.01 -24.24 12.77
N GLY A 317 -14.93 -24.77 13.37
CA GLY A 317 -14.81 -25.15 14.78
C GLY A 317 -14.57 -24.00 15.76
N LEU A 318 -14.35 -22.76 15.31
CA LEU A 318 -14.19 -21.59 16.18
C LEU A 318 -15.47 -21.32 17.00
N LYS A 319 -15.43 -21.68 18.30
CA LYS A 319 -16.57 -21.56 19.23
C LYS A 319 -16.69 -20.15 19.84
N GLU A 320 -15.56 -19.47 20.08
CA GLU A 320 -15.54 -18.10 20.60
C GLU A 320 -15.79 -17.05 19.49
N ARG A 321 -17.06 -16.94 19.10
CA ARG A 321 -17.51 -16.02 18.04
C ARG A 321 -17.22 -14.56 18.43
N GLY A 322 -16.41 -13.88 17.60
CA GLY A 322 -16.16 -12.43 17.69
C GLY A 322 -14.86 -12.00 18.39
N LYS A 323 -14.09 -12.92 19.00
CA LYS A 323 -12.80 -12.59 19.63
C LYS A 323 -11.58 -12.99 18.81
N ILE A 324 -11.75 -13.92 17.89
CA ILE A 324 -10.70 -14.41 17.00
C ILE A 324 -11.16 -14.16 15.57
N ILE A 325 -10.35 -13.45 14.80
CA ILE A 325 -10.62 -13.15 13.39
C ILE A 325 -9.48 -13.67 12.53
N VAL A 326 -9.84 -14.37 11.45
CA VAL A 326 -8.87 -14.92 10.49
C VAL A 326 -8.80 -14.02 9.26
N ILE A 327 -7.62 -13.46 8.98
CA ILE A 327 -7.38 -12.64 7.79
C ILE A 327 -6.50 -13.43 6.83
N GLY A 328 -7.02 -13.80 5.68
CA GLY A 328 -6.26 -14.44 4.60
C GLY A 328 -5.81 -13.42 3.57
N ALA A 329 -4.58 -13.53 3.08
CA ALA A 329 -4.09 -12.73 1.96
C ALA A 329 -3.70 -13.64 0.78
N THR A 330 -4.09 -13.25 -0.43
CA THR A 330 -3.70 -13.94 -1.67
C THR A 330 -3.47 -12.96 -2.82
N ASN A 331 -2.62 -13.32 -3.77
CA ASN A 331 -2.50 -12.56 -5.02
C ASN A 331 -3.53 -13.00 -6.08
N ARG A 332 -4.08 -14.21 -5.93
CA ARG A 332 -4.92 -14.87 -6.93
C ARG A 332 -6.16 -15.47 -6.27
N ILE A 333 -7.24 -14.70 -6.22
CA ILE A 333 -8.52 -15.18 -5.68
C ILE A 333 -9.10 -16.38 -6.43
N ASP A 334 -8.74 -16.54 -7.71
CA ASP A 334 -9.11 -17.67 -8.55
C ASP A 334 -8.30 -18.95 -8.27
N ALA A 335 -7.19 -18.87 -7.52
CA ALA A 335 -6.38 -20.03 -7.16
C ALA A 335 -6.87 -20.72 -5.87
N ILE A 336 -7.63 -20.02 -5.02
CA ILE A 336 -8.11 -20.55 -3.73
C ILE A 336 -9.28 -21.52 -3.92
N ASP A 337 -9.35 -22.55 -3.08
CA ASP A 337 -10.51 -23.44 -2.94
C ASP A 337 -11.82 -22.65 -2.71
N PRO A 338 -12.84 -22.80 -3.58
CA PRO A 338 -14.13 -22.12 -3.43
C PRO A 338 -14.86 -22.40 -2.10
N ALA A 339 -14.55 -23.50 -1.42
CA ALA A 339 -15.13 -23.84 -0.13
C ALA A 339 -14.70 -22.86 0.98
N LEU A 340 -13.52 -22.26 0.89
CA LEU A 340 -13.04 -21.25 1.84
C LEU A 340 -13.81 -19.93 1.72
N ARG A 341 -14.31 -19.62 0.52
CA ARG A 341 -15.05 -18.39 0.19
C ARG A 341 -16.55 -18.46 0.54
N ARG A 342 -16.99 -19.57 1.15
CA ARG A 342 -18.40 -19.73 1.55
C ARG A 342 -18.68 -18.99 2.86
N PRO A 343 -19.90 -18.44 3.03
CA PRO A 343 -20.33 -17.86 4.30
C PRO A 343 -20.16 -18.84 5.47
N GLY A 344 -19.69 -18.33 6.61
CA GLY A 344 -19.22 -19.06 7.78
C GLY A 344 -17.69 -19.24 7.86
N ARG A 345 -16.93 -18.73 6.87
CA ARG A 345 -15.46 -18.86 6.75
C ARG A 345 -14.86 -17.51 6.35
N PHE A 346 -14.43 -17.34 5.10
CA PHE A 346 -14.08 -16.03 4.56
C PHE A 346 -15.34 -15.37 3.99
N ASP A 347 -16.06 -14.68 4.87
CA ASP A 347 -17.36 -14.07 4.58
C ASP A 347 -17.25 -12.79 3.76
N ARG A 348 -16.08 -12.16 3.82
CA ARG A 348 -15.82 -10.85 3.21
C ARG A 348 -14.58 -10.92 2.34
N GLU A 349 -14.75 -10.48 1.10
CA GLU A 349 -13.66 -10.31 0.14
C GLU A 349 -13.39 -8.82 -0.03
N ILE A 350 -12.13 -8.43 0.11
CA ILE A 350 -11.67 -7.06 0.00
C ILE A 350 -10.56 -7.01 -1.03
N GLU A 351 -10.82 -6.28 -2.12
CA GLU A 351 -9.81 -5.99 -3.13
C GLU A 351 -8.91 -4.86 -2.65
N ILE A 352 -7.61 -5.07 -2.77
CA ILE A 352 -6.58 -4.05 -2.60
C ILE A 352 -6.11 -3.68 -4.01
N PRO A 353 -6.58 -2.55 -4.55
CA PRO A 353 -6.19 -2.13 -5.88
C PRO A 353 -4.72 -1.66 -5.89
N PRO A 354 -4.07 -1.65 -7.07
CA PRO A 354 -2.79 -0.97 -7.22
C PRO A 354 -2.93 0.53 -6.95
N PRO A 355 -1.89 1.20 -6.43
CA PRO A 355 -1.98 2.60 -6.03
C PRO A 355 -2.09 3.55 -7.23
N ASP A 356 -3.05 4.47 -7.16
CA ASP A 356 -3.21 5.57 -8.11
C ASP A 356 -2.15 6.68 -7.91
N LYS A 357 -2.20 7.77 -8.70
CA LYS A 357 -1.22 8.87 -8.56
C LYS A 357 -1.25 9.50 -7.15
N ARG A 358 -2.43 9.68 -6.56
CA ARG A 358 -2.58 10.25 -5.22
C ARG A 358 -2.02 9.30 -4.16
N ALA A 359 -2.35 8.02 -4.29
CA ALA A 359 -1.86 6.95 -3.44
C ALA A 359 -0.34 6.82 -3.47
N ARG A 360 0.26 6.85 -4.66
CA ARG A 360 1.72 6.82 -4.81
C ARG A 360 2.38 8.03 -4.16
N LYS A 361 1.79 9.22 -4.26
CA LYS A 361 2.27 10.41 -3.55
C LYS A 361 2.25 10.20 -2.03
N GLU A 362 1.16 9.68 -1.47
CA GLU A 362 1.06 9.41 -0.04
C GLU A 362 2.06 8.35 0.43
N ILE A 363 2.21 7.27 -0.34
CA ILE A 363 3.20 6.21 -0.06
C ILE A 363 4.63 6.77 -0.13
N LEU A 364 4.94 7.60 -1.13
CA LEU A 364 6.23 8.28 -1.22
C LEU A 364 6.46 9.17 0.00
N LEU A 365 5.47 9.97 0.42
CA LEU A 365 5.55 10.81 1.61
C LEU A 365 5.82 9.99 2.89
N VAL A 366 5.22 8.81 3.02
CA VAL A 366 5.50 7.89 4.15
C VAL A 366 6.96 7.44 4.10
N HIS A 367 7.44 6.96 2.96
CA HIS A 367 8.80 6.44 2.85
C HIS A 367 9.89 7.53 2.85
N THR A 368 9.57 8.76 2.43
CA THR A 368 10.49 9.90 2.49
C THR A 368 10.43 10.65 3.81
N ARG A 369 9.51 10.31 4.72
CA ARG A 369 9.33 10.98 6.03
C ARG A 369 10.65 11.08 6.80
N ASP A 370 11.46 10.02 6.71
CA ASP A 370 12.70 9.87 7.48
C ASP A 370 13.96 10.00 6.63
N VAL A 371 13.80 10.38 5.36
CA VAL A 371 14.90 10.56 4.43
C VAL A 371 15.19 12.06 4.31
N PRO A 372 16.43 12.51 4.54
CA PRO A 372 16.79 13.91 4.34
C PRO A 372 16.75 14.23 2.84
N LEU A 373 15.67 14.88 2.39
CA LEU A 373 15.52 15.32 1.00
C LEU A 373 16.19 16.68 0.78
N ALA A 374 16.72 16.88 -0.42
CA ALA A 374 17.11 18.20 -0.91
C ALA A 374 15.90 18.95 -1.49
N ASP A 375 15.99 20.28 -1.57
CA ASP A 375 14.89 21.16 -1.99
C ASP A 375 14.48 20.96 -3.46
N ASP A 376 15.28 20.26 -4.25
CA ASP A 376 15.03 19.96 -5.66
C ASP A 376 14.13 18.73 -5.89
N VAL A 377 13.77 18.01 -4.82
CA VAL A 377 12.93 16.80 -4.88
C VAL A 377 11.46 17.18 -4.83
N ASP A 378 10.77 17.03 -5.97
CA ASP A 378 9.32 17.18 -6.07
C ASP A 378 8.62 15.81 -6.04
N ILE A 379 7.91 15.54 -4.95
CA ILE A 379 7.19 14.27 -4.74
C ILE A 379 5.99 14.14 -5.69
N ASP A 380 5.34 15.24 -6.06
CA ASP A 380 4.23 15.22 -7.03
C ASP A 380 4.72 14.79 -8.42
N ALA A 381 5.87 15.32 -8.84
CA ALA A 381 6.52 14.92 -10.09
C ALA A 381 6.97 13.44 -10.06
N LEU A 382 7.49 12.96 -8.92
CA LEU A 382 7.85 11.55 -8.75
C LEU A 382 6.63 10.62 -8.83
N ALA A 383 5.50 11.01 -8.23
CA ALA A 383 4.26 10.24 -8.29
C ALA A 383 3.69 10.14 -9.73
N GLU A 384 3.94 11.16 -10.54
CA GLU A 384 3.57 11.17 -11.95
C GLU A 384 4.38 10.17 -12.76
N ILE A 385 5.71 10.14 -12.63
CA ILE A 385 6.56 9.26 -13.45
C ILE A 385 6.63 7.80 -12.95
N THR A 386 6.06 7.48 -11.79
CA THR A 386 6.06 6.13 -11.18
C THR A 386 4.80 5.32 -11.50
N HIS A 387 4.30 5.40 -12.73
CA HIS A 387 3.16 4.60 -13.16
C HIS A 387 3.42 3.09 -12.96
N GLY A 388 2.44 2.38 -12.41
CA GLY A 388 2.52 0.93 -12.18
C GLY A 388 3.43 0.48 -11.03
N TYR A 389 4.00 1.40 -10.25
CA TYR A 389 4.75 1.06 -9.04
C TYR A 389 3.78 0.69 -7.91
N THR A 390 4.09 -0.39 -7.21
CA THR A 390 3.40 -0.79 -5.97
C THR A 390 4.02 -0.11 -4.75
N GLY A 391 3.42 -0.24 -3.57
CA GLY A 391 4.00 0.30 -2.34
C GLY A 391 5.39 -0.25 -2.04
N ALA A 392 5.61 -1.55 -2.29
CA ALA A 392 6.92 -2.18 -2.17
C ALA A 392 7.94 -1.63 -3.19
N ASP A 393 7.51 -1.35 -4.42
CA ASP A 393 8.39 -0.77 -5.45
C ASP A 393 8.78 0.67 -5.09
N LEU A 394 7.84 1.47 -4.56
CA LEU A 394 8.14 2.83 -4.10
C LEU A 394 9.07 2.84 -2.89
N ALA A 395 8.89 1.90 -1.95
CA ALA A 395 9.82 1.71 -0.84
C ALA A 395 11.24 1.37 -1.34
N ALA A 396 11.33 0.47 -2.33
CA ALA A 396 12.59 0.11 -2.97
C ALA A 396 13.21 1.29 -3.73
N LEU A 397 12.40 2.11 -4.40
CA LEU A 397 12.83 3.31 -5.10
C LEU A 397 13.49 4.32 -4.15
N VAL A 398 12.83 4.64 -3.04
CA VAL A 398 13.37 5.55 -2.02
C VAL A 398 14.66 4.97 -1.41
N LYS A 399 14.69 3.66 -1.14
CA LYS A 399 15.87 2.99 -0.59
C LYS A 399 17.06 3.02 -1.55
N GLU A 400 16.84 2.80 -2.85
CA GLU A 400 17.91 2.87 -3.85
C GLU A 400 18.38 4.32 -4.07
N ALA A 401 17.47 5.30 -4.03
CA ALA A 401 17.83 6.72 -4.09
C ALA A 401 18.72 7.11 -2.90
N ALA A 402 18.34 6.70 -1.67
CA ALA A 402 19.16 6.90 -0.48
C ALA A 402 20.52 6.18 -0.57
N MET A 403 20.55 4.97 -1.13
CA MET A 403 21.79 4.24 -1.37
C MET A 403 22.68 4.93 -2.41
N SER A 404 22.11 5.51 -3.46
CA SER A 404 22.89 6.28 -4.44
C SER A 404 23.50 7.53 -3.81
N ALA A 405 22.71 8.28 -3.03
CA ALA A 405 23.20 9.43 -2.27
C ALA A 405 24.33 9.04 -1.31
N LEU A 406 24.19 7.91 -0.60
CA LEU A 406 25.24 7.38 0.29
C LEU A 406 26.51 7.00 -0.49
N ARG A 407 26.39 6.32 -1.64
CA ARG A 407 27.55 5.98 -2.49
C ARG A 407 28.28 7.23 -2.99
N LYS A 408 27.54 8.30 -3.33
CA LYS A 408 28.13 9.58 -3.75
C LYS A 408 28.85 10.25 -2.59
N PHE A 409 28.21 10.32 -1.42
CA PHE A 409 28.79 10.89 -0.21
C PHE A 409 30.09 10.20 0.23
N LEU A 410 30.12 8.87 0.24
CA LEU A 410 31.32 8.10 0.59
C LEU A 410 32.48 8.36 -0.38
N LYS A 411 32.19 8.56 -1.67
CA LYS A 411 33.19 8.88 -2.69
C LYS A 411 33.69 10.32 -2.63
N SER A 412 32.81 11.29 -2.37
CA SER A 412 33.15 12.71 -2.39
C SER A 412 33.93 13.15 -1.15
N GLU A 413 33.60 12.59 0.02
CA GLU A 413 34.14 13.03 1.31
C GLU A 413 35.34 12.19 1.79
N ASN A 414 35.74 11.18 1.01
CA ASN A 414 36.87 10.26 1.28
C ASN A 414 36.87 9.76 2.73
N ILE A 415 35.70 9.33 3.20
CA ILE A 415 35.43 9.01 4.60
C ILE A 415 36.08 7.67 4.95
N ASP A 416 36.95 7.69 5.96
CA ASP A 416 37.50 6.48 6.56
C ASP A 416 36.41 5.80 7.40
N LEU A 417 35.85 4.69 6.88
CA LEU A 417 34.79 3.90 7.52
C LEU A 417 35.23 3.29 8.87
N ASN A 418 36.52 3.32 9.19
CA ASN A 418 37.05 2.83 10.47
C ASN A 418 36.96 3.87 11.60
N LYS A 419 36.57 5.11 11.31
CA LYS A 419 36.43 6.20 12.28
C LYS A 419 34.99 6.71 12.37
N PRO A 420 34.54 7.20 13.53
CA PRO A 420 33.23 7.84 13.65
C PRO A 420 33.14 9.06 12.72
N ILE A 421 32.05 9.14 11.97
CA ILE A 421 31.83 10.19 10.96
C ILE A 421 31.45 11.50 11.69
N PRO A 422 32.13 12.63 11.40
CA PRO A 422 31.78 13.92 11.98
C PRO A 422 30.34 14.35 11.61
N PRO A 423 29.53 14.84 12.56
CA PRO A 423 28.15 15.24 12.31
C PRO A 423 28.02 16.41 11.32
N GLU A 424 29.02 17.29 11.22
CA GLU A 424 29.06 18.38 10.23
C GLU A 424 28.99 17.87 8.79
N LYS A 425 29.66 16.74 8.50
CA LYS A 425 29.65 16.11 7.18
C LYS A 425 28.31 15.43 6.90
N LEU A 426 27.64 14.95 7.95
CA LEU A 426 26.35 14.27 7.82
C LEU A 426 25.20 15.24 7.48
N VAL A 427 25.31 16.53 7.79
CA VAL A 427 24.33 17.55 7.38
C VAL A 427 24.25 17.67 5.85
N ASN A 428 25.35 17.39 5.15
CA ASN A 428 25.43 17.43 3.69
C ASN A 428 24.85 16.16 3.03
N LEU A 429 24.57 15.10 3.79
CA LEU A 429 23.99 13.88 3.27
C LEU A 429 22.49 14.09 3.04
N LYS A 430 22.15 14.58 1.84
CA LYS A 430 20.77 14.74 1.36
C LYS A 430 20.57 13.95 0.08
N VAL A 431 19.37 13.40 -0.08
CA VAL A 431 18.93 12.72 -1.31
C VAL A 431 18.44 13.77 -2.29
N THR A 432 19.03 13.79 -3.47
CA THR A 432 18.73 14.76 -4.54
C THR A 432 17.79 14.17 -5.58
N ARG A 433 17.21 15.01 -6.45
CA ARG A 433 16.38 14.54 -7.56
C ARG A 433 17.12 13.58 -8.50
N ASN A 434 18.42 13.82 -8.71
CA ASN A 434 19.22 12.95 -9.58
C ASN A 434 19.37 11.53 -9.02
N ASP A 435 19.38 11.37 -7.70
CA ASP A 435 19.43 10.05 -7.05
C ASP A 435 18.16 9.25 -7.31
N PHE A 436 16.99 9.90 -7.30
CA PHE A 436 15.73 9.28 -7.70
C PHE A 436 15.72 8.89 -9.18
N LEU A 437 16.26 9.74 -10.06
CA LEU A 437 16.36 9.42 -11.50
C LEU A 437 17.30 8.24 -11.77
N GLU A 438 18.38 8.10 -11.01
CA GLU A 438 19.24 6.91 -11.06
C GLU A 438 18.53 5.67 -10.51
N ALA A 439 17.79 5.81 -9.41
CA ALA A 439 17.03 4.72 -8.80
C ALA A 439 15.95 4.16 -9.74
N LEU A 440 15.26 5.03 -10.51
CA LEU A 440 14.27 4.63 -11.51
C LEU A 440 14.84 3.73 -12.62
N LYS A 441 16.15 3.83 -12.91
CA LYS A 441 16.80 2.98 -13.91
C LYS A 441 17.00 1.54 -13.42
N VAL A 442 17.01 1.33 -12.11
CA VAL A 442 17.30 0.04 -11.46
C VAL A 442 16.02 -0.60 -10.94
N VAL A 443 15.13 0.19 -10.34
CA VAL A 443 13.89 -0.31 -9.73
C VAL A 443 12.79 -0.34 -10.77
N HIS A 444 12.49 -1.53 -11.30
CA HIS A 444 11.39 -1.73 -12.24
C HIS A 444 10.07 -2.07 -11.53
N PRO A 445 8.92 -1.53 -11.97
CA PRO A 445 7.62 -1.75 -11.37
C PRO A 445 7.20 -3.23 -11.42
N THR A 446 6.71 -3.75 -10.29
CA THR A 446 6.33 -5.17 -10.17
C THR A 446 5.08 -5.49 -11.00
N LEU A 447 4.12 -4.55 -11.12
CA LEU A 447 2.91 -4.76 -11.93
C LEU A 447 3.20 -4.93 -13.43
N MET A 448 4.31 -4.40 -13.93
CA MET A 448 4.72 -4.53 -15.33
C MET A 448 5.55 -5.79 -15.61
N ARG A 449 5.93 -6.58 -14.60
CA ARG A 449 6.78 -7.76 -14.79
C ARG A 449 6.03 -8.98 -15.33
N GLU A 450 4.70 -9.06 -15.15
CA GLU A 450 3.94 -10.26 -15.52
C GLU A 450 3.20 -10.16 -16.88
N VAL A 451 3.04 -8.96 -17.44
CA VAL A 451 2.67 -8.72 -18.86
C VAL A 451 3.59 -7.61 -19.33
N PHE A 452 4.15 -7.74 -20.53
CA PHE A 452 4.97 -6.69 -21.16
C PHE A 452 4.12 -5.41 -21.36
N VAL A 453 3.98 -4.63 -20.28
CA VAL A 453 3.52 -3.26 -20.33
C VAL A 453 4.75 -2.48 -20.78
N GLU A 454 4.86 -2.28 -22.09
CA GLU A 454 5.88 -1.40 -22.62
C GLU A 454 5.41 0.04 -22.36
N VAL A 455 6.31 0.93 -21.97
CA VAL A 455 6.09 2.37 -22.14
C VAL A 455 6.67 2.69 -23.51
N PRO A 456 5.85 2.87 -24.56
CA PRO A 456 6.39 3.16 -25.86
C PRO A 456 7.03 4.56 -25.84
N GLU A 457 8.22 4.69 -26.44
CA GLU A 457 8.92 5.98 -26.55
C GLU A 457 8.60 6.71 -27.86
N VAL A 458 7.82 6.07 -28.75
CA VAL A 458 7.51 6.57 -30.10
C VAL A 458 6.46 7.68 -30.02
N ARG A 459 6.71 8.82 -30.65
CA ARG A 459 5.74 9.94 -30.75
C ARG A 459 5.16 10.04 -32.15
N TRP A 460 4.12 10.87 -32.32
CA TRP A 460 3.57 11.17 -33.64
C TRP A 460 4.61 11.78 -34.61
N SER A 461 5.63 12.45 -34.08
CA SER A 461 6.76 13.02 -34.84
C SER A 461 7.66 11.97 -35.47
N ASP A 462 7.72 10.77 -34.89
CA ASP A 462 8.68 9.73 -35.30
C ASP A 462 8.13 8.86 -36.44
N ILE A 463 6.88 9.11 -36.84
CA ILE A 463 6.18 8.40 -37.90
C ILE A 463 5.94 9.38 -39.04
N GLY A 464 6.52 9.15 -40.22
CA GLY A 464 6.25 9.94 -41.43
C GLY A 464 4.86 9.65 -42.02
N GLY A 465 4.20 10.67 -42.59
CA GLY A 465 2.96 10.54 -43.34
C GLY A 465 1.73 10.05 -42.55
N LEU A 466 0.80 9.40 -43.27
CA LEU A 466 -0.43 8.77 -42.75
C LEU A 466 -1.35 9.69 -41.92
N ASN A 467 -1.42 10.98 -42.27
CA ASN A 467 -2.16 11.98 -41.48
C ASN A 467 -3.64 11.63 -41.24
N GLU A 468 -4.31 11.01 -42.23
CA GLU A 468 -5.70 10.59 -42.09
C GLU A 468 -5.87 9.46 -41.06
N VAL A 469 -4.96 8.47 -41.08
CA VAL A 469 -4.93 7.36 -40.11
C VAL A 469 -4.60 7.89 -38.71
N LYS A 470 -3.61 8.79 -38.61
CA LYS A 470 -3.25 9.44 -37.35
C LYS A 470 -4.46 10.19 -36.75
N GLN A 471 -5.17 10.97 -37.58
CA GLN A 471 -6.35 11.70 -37.13
C GLN A 471 -7.43 10.74 -36.60
N GLN A 472 -7.74 9.66 -37.32
CA GLN A 472 -8.73 8.68 -36.86
C GLN A 472 -8.33 8.01 -35.54
N LEU A 473 -7.03 7.72 -35.34
CA LEU A 473 -6.53 7.18 -34.07
C LEU A 473 -6.61 8.18 -32.91
N ARG A 474 -6.37 9.47 -33.16
CA ARG A 474 -6.55 10.53 -32.16
C ARG A 474 -8.00 10.59 -31.70
N GLU A 475 -8.94 10.55 -32.63
CA GLU A 475 -10.37 10.60 -32.35
C GLU A 475 -10.86 9.34 -31.60
N ALA A 476 -10.37 8.17 -32.00
CA ALA A 476 -10.84 6.90 -31.47
C ALA A 476 -10.20 6.50 -30.14
N VAL A 477 -8.96 6.92 -29.86
CA VAL A 477 -8.19 6.44 -28.70
C VAL A 477 -7.75 7.60 -27.80
N GLU A 478 -7.13 8.64 -28.37
CA GLU A 478 -6.55 9.74 -27.58
C GLU A 478 -7.63 10.59 -26.88
N TRP A 479 -8.69 10.97 -27.59
CA TRP A 479 -9.74 11.81 -27.02
C TRP A 479 -10.52 11.13 -25.89
N PRO A 480 -10.96 9.86 -26.02
CA PRO A 480 -11.63 9.17 -24.91
C PRO A 480 -10.77 9.03 -23.66
N LEU A 481 -9.45 8.86 -23.82
CA LEU A 481 -8.52 8.68 -22.70
C LEU A 481 -8.15 10.01 -22.03
N LYS A 482 -7.91 11.08 -22.80
CA LYS A 482 -7.54 12.39 -22.25
C LYS A 482 -8.73 13.18 -21.71
N TYR A 483 -9.90 13.04 -22.33
CA TYR A 483 -11.06 13.90 -22.04
C TYR A 483 -12.34 13.11 -21.71
N PRO A 484 -12.31 12.16 -20.75
CA PRO A 484 -13.47 11.33 -20.43
C PRO A 484 -14.70 12.16 -19.99
N GLU A 485 -14.48 13.27 -19.27
CA GLU A 485 -15.55 14.16 -18.80
C GLU A 485 -16.39 14.76 -19.94
N ILE A 486 -15.78 15.02 -21.10
CA ILE A 486 -16.48 15.58 -22.25
C ILE A 486 -17.45 14.53 -22.82
N PHE A 487 -17.03 13.27 -22.91
CA PHE A 487 -17.87 12.18 -23.38
C PHE A 487 -19.05 11.92 -22.45
N GLU A 488 -18.83 11.98 -21.13
CA GLU A 488 -19.90 11.85 -20.14
C GLU A 488 -20.90 13.00 -20.21
N LYS A 489 -20.43 14.26 -20.34
CA LYS A 489 -21.30 15.43 -20.47
C LYS A 489 -22.15 15.43 -21.74
N VAL A 490 -21.60 14.97 -22.86
CA VAL A 490 -22.29 14.93 -24.15
C VAL A 490 -23.14 13.65 -24.30
N GLY A 491 -22.94 12.64 -23.43
CA GLY A 491 -23.71 11.40 -23.44
C GLY A 491 -23.36 10.46 -24.60
N ILE A 492 -22.17 10.60 -25.19
CA ILE A 492 -21.70 9.76 -26.30
C ILE A 492 -20.87 8.61 -25.73
N ARG A 493 -21.14 7.39 -26.20
CA ARG A 493 -20.32 6.22 -25.85
C ARG A 493 -19.04 6.21 -26.70
N PRO A 494 -17.85 6.17 -26.08
CA PRO A 494 -16.61 6.06 -26.83
C PRO A 494 -16.54 4.71 -27.56
N PRO A 495 -15.81 4.64 -28.69
CA PRO A 495 -15.58 3.37 -29.39
C PRO A 495 -14.79 2.42 -28.49
N LYS A 496 -15.21 1.14 -28.44
CA LYS A 496 -14.57 0.14 -27.57
C LYS A 496 -13.31 -0.47 -28.17
N GLY A 497 -13.26 -0.56 -29.50
CA GLY A 497 -12.17 -1.20 -30.21
C GLY A 497 -11.87 -0.60 -31.58
N VAL A 498 -10.59 -0.61 -31.93
CA VAL A 498 -10.06 -0.20 -33.23
C VAL A 498 -9.36 -1.38 -33.89
N LEU A 499 -9.66 -1.66 -35.15
CA LEU A 499 -8.96 -2.67 -35.96
C LEU A 499 -8.14 -1.99 -37.06
N LEU A 500 -6.82 -2.11 -36.99
CA LEU A 500 -5.87 -1.67 -38.00
C LEU A 500 -5.64 -2.80 -39.01
N TYR A 501 -5.90 -2.55 -40.30
CA TYR A 501 -5.61 -3.53 -41.35
C TYR A 501 -4.87 -2.91 -42.53
N GLY A 502 -4.03 -3.69 -43.22
CA GLY A 502 -3.29 -3.21 -44.39
C GLY A 502 -2.15 -4.13 -44.79
N PRO A 503 -1.30 -3.76 -45.76
CA PRO A 503 -0.13 -4.57 -46.13
C PRO A 503 0.85 -4.75 -44.96
N PRO A 504 1.64 -5.84 -44.93
CA PRO A 504 2.69 -6.03 -43.93
C PRO A 504 3.74 -4.92 -44.02
N GLY A 505 4.37 -4.59 -42.90
CA GLY A 505 5.47 -3.60 -42.86
C GLY A 505 5.04 -2.13 -42.97
N CYS A 506 3.74 -1.81 -42.98
CA CYS A 506 3.25 -0.42 -43.05
C CYS A 506 3.16 0.29 -41.68
N GLY A 507 3.93 -0.15 -40.68
CA GLY A 507 4.03 0.54 -39.38
C GLY A 507 2.80 0.46 -38.46
N LYS A 508 1.90 -0.52 -38.64
CA LYS A 508 0.72 -0.73 -37.76
C LYS A 508 1.07 -0.78 -36.27
N THR A 509 2.10 -1.56 -35.92
CA THR A 509 2.63 -1.67 -34.55
C THR A 509 3.20 -0.34 -34.05
N LEU A 510 3.85 0.46 -34.91
CA LEU A 510 4.40 1.76 -34.54
C LEU A 510 3.30 2.80 -34.30
N LEU A 511 2.24 2.81 -35.11
CA LEU A 511 1.06 3.67 -34.91
C LEU A 511 0.38 3.40 -33.56
N ALA A 512 0.25 2.12 -33.20
CA ALA A 512 -0.32 1.70 -31.92
C ALA A 512 0.56 2.11 -30.72
N LYS A 513 1.90 2.05 -30.88
CA LYS A 513 2.84 2.56 -29.88
C LYS A 513 2.73 4.08 -29.72
N ALA A 514 2.69 4.83 -30.84
CA ALA A 514 2.61 6.28 -30.81
C ALA A 514 1.33 6.81 -30.15
N VAL A 515 0.18 6.21 -30.44
CA VAL A 515 -1.08 6.63 -29.82
C VAL A 515 -1.10 6.33 -28.31
N ALA A 516 -0.45 5.25 -27.86
CA ALA A 516 -0.33 4.94 -26.45
C ALA A 516 0.58 5.92 -25.70
N THR A 517 1.73 6.28 -26.29
CA THR A 517 2.64 7.30 -25.74
C THR A 517 1.96 8.66 -25.59
N GLU A 518 1.25 9.09 -26.64
CA GLU A 518 0.62 10.41 -26.68
C GLU A 518 -0.62 10.50 -25.78
N SER A 519 -1.33 9.38 -25.58
CA SER A 519 -2.42 9.30 -24.61
C SER A 519 -1.95 9.16 -23.17
N GLY A 520 -0.65 8.93 -22.93
CA GLY A 520 -0.12 8.66 -21.59
C GLY A 520 -0.68 7.36 -20.98
N ALA A 521 -1.13 6.44 -21.82
CA ALA A 521 -1.75 5.19 -21.41
C ALA A 521 -0.74 4.03 -21.42
N ASN A 522 -0.95 3.08 -20.52
CA ASN A 522 -0.11 1.89 -20.45
C ASN A 522 -0.32 1.00 -21.69
N PHE A 523 0.76 0.59 -22.38
CA PHE A 523 0.65 -0.18 -23.62
C PHE A 523 0.91 -1.67 -23.37
N ILE A 524 -0.12 -2.50 -23.57
CA ILE A 524 -0.04 -3.95 -23.42
C ILE A 524 0.05 -4.56 -24.82
N ALA A 525 1.24 -4.98 -25.23
CA ALA A 525 1.47 -5.60 -26.53
C ALA A 525 1.38 -7.12 -26.44
N ILE A 526 0.51 -7.73 -27.25
CA ILE A 526 0.31 -9.17 -27.33
C ILE A 526 0.39 -9.59 -28.79
N ARG A 527 1.26 -10.54 -29.12
CA ARG A 527 1.29 -11.14 -30.44
C ARG A 527 0.37 -12.36 -30.46
N GLY A 528 -0.48 -12.48 -31.47
CA GLY A 528 -1.42 -13.60 -31.61
C GLY A 528 -0.78 -14.99 -31.40
N PRO A 529 0.36 -15.30 -32.03
CA PRO A 529 1.05 -16.57 -31.82
C PRO A 529 1.52 -16.81 -30.38
N GLU A 530 1.80 -15.77 -29.58
CA GLU A 530 2.24 -15.92 -28.18
C GLU A 530 1.12 -16.44 -27.27
N VAL A 531 -0.14 -16.09 -27.58
CA VAL A 531 -1.31 -16.57 -26.82
C VAL A 531 -1.47 -18.08 -26.97
N LEU A 532 -1.18 -18.61 -28.17
CA LEU A 532 -1.30 -20.04 -28.48
C LEU A 532 -0.13 -20.87 -27.92
N SER A 533 1.08 -20.32 -27.92
CA SER A 533 2.32 -21.04 -27.59
C SER A 533 2.66 -21.05 -26.10
N LYS A 534 2.42 -19.94 -25.39
CA LYS A 534 2.74 -19.83 -23.95
C LYS A 534 1.75 -20.59 -23.06
N TRP A 535 0.56 -20.91 -23.57
CA TRP A 535 -0.56 -21.39 -22.77
C TRP A 535 -1.17 -22.66 -23.36
N VAL A 536 -0.42 -23.76 -23.31
CA VAL A 536 -0.88 -25.08 -23.75
C VAL A 536 -1.96 -25.57 -22.78
N GLY A 537 -3.23 -25.51 -23.21
CA GLY A 537 -4.38 -26.04 -22.45
C GLY A 537 -5.24 -25.01 -21.68
N GLU A 538 -4.75 -23.77 -21.48
CA GLU A 538 -5.46 -22.71 -20.72
C GLU A 538 -5.54 -21.35 -21.46
N SER A 539 -5.56 -21.35 -22.79
CA SER A 539 -5.53 -20.10 -23.59
C SER A 539 -6.74 -19.17 -23.34
N GLU A 540 -7.89 -19.67 -22.86
CA GLU A 540 -9.03 -18.84 -22.42
C GLU A 540 -8.71 -18.03 -21.16
N ARG A 541 -8.03 -18.65 -20.18
CA ARG A 541 -7.67 -18.00 -18.92
C ARG A 541 -6.69 -16.86 -19.19
N ALA A 542 -5.77 -17.06 -20.12
CA ALA A 542 -4.82 -16.04 -20.56
C ALA A 542 -5.52 -14.76 -21.06
N ILE A 543 -6.58 -14.89 -21.88
CA ILE A 543 -7.36 -13.74 -22.35
C ILE A 543 -8.05 -13.03 -21.17
N ARG A 544 -8.70 -13.77 -20.26
CA ARG A 544 -9.33 -13.15 -19.07
C ARG A 544 -8.31 -12.38 -18.24
N GLU A 545 -7.14 -12.96 -18.07
CA GLU A 545 -6.06 -12.38 -17.28
C GLU A 545 -5.50 -11.11 -17.93
N ILE A 546 -5.31 -11.09 -19.25
CA ILE A 546 -4.94 -9.90 -20.02
C ILE A 546 -5.93 -8.76 -19.77
N PHE A 547 -7.24 -9.01 -19.95
CA PHE A 547 -8.27 -7.98 -19.77
C PHE A 547 -8.47 -7.57 -18.31
N ARG A 548 -8.29 -8.51 -17.36
CA ARG A 548 -8.28 -8.19 -15.92
C ARG A 548 -7.13 -7.24 -15.58
N ARG A 549 -5.93 -7.52 -16.08
CA ARG A 549 -4.74 -6.69 -15.83
C ARG A 549 -4.83 -5.33 -16.51
N ALA A 550 -5.31 -5.27 -17.75
CA ALA A 550 -5.56 -4.00 -18.44
C ALA A 550 -6.53 -3.10 -17.66
N ARG A 551 -7.55 -3.68 -17.02
CA ARG A 551 -8.46 -2.96 -16.12
C ARG A 551 -7.77 -2.47 -14.85
N GLN A 552 -6.88 -3.26 -14.26
CA GLN A 552 -6.10 -2.87 -13.07
C GLN A 552 -5.11 -1.73 -13.35
N VAL A 553 -4.60 -1.67 -14.58
CA VAL A 553 -3.56 -0.73 -15.03
C VAL A 553 -4.19 0.41 -15.87
N ALA A 554 -5.51 0.58 -15.83
CA ALA A 554 -6.20 1.64 -16.57
C ALA A 554 -5.73 3.05 -16.11
N PRO A 555 -5.48 4.00 -17.02
CA PRO A 555 -5.74 3.97 -18.46
C PRO A 555 -4.76 3.08 -19.24
N ALA A 556 -5.28 2.20 -20.09
CA ALA A 556 -4.47 1.21 -20.82
C ALA A 556 -4.96 0.97 -22.26
N VAL A 557 -4.01 0.73 -23.17
CA VAL A 557 -4.24 0.33 -24.55
C VAL A 557 -3.78 -1.12 -24.71
N ILE A 558 -4.72 -2.02 -25.02
CA ILE A 558 -4.41 -3.42 -25.32
C ILE A 558 -4.19 -3.54 -26.82
N PHE A 559 -2.98 -3.89 -27.25
CA PHE A 559 -2.62 -4.08 -28.65
C PHE A 559 -2.44 -5.57 -28.98
N PHE A 560 -3.33 -6.11 -29.81
CA PHE A 560 -3.21 -7.45 -30.38
C PHE A 560 -2.57 -7.37 -31.78
N ASP A 561 -1.29 -7.70 -31.88
CA ASP A 561 -0.61 -7.87 -33.17
C ASP A 561 -0.93 -9.26 -33.74
N GLU A 562 -1.08 -9.35 -35.07
CA GLU A 562 -1.47 -10.59 -35.75
C GLU A 562 -2.71 -11.25 -35.12
N ILE A 563 -3.74 -10.45 -34.85
CA ILE A 563 -4.98 -10.94 -34.20
C ILE A 563 -5.64 -12.08 -34.99
N ASP A 564 -5.45 -12.10 -36.31
CA ASP A 564 -5.89 -13.17 -37.21
C ASP A 564 -5.36 -14.56 -36.83
N ALA A 565 -4.24 -14.67 -36.12
CA ALA A 565 -3.71 -15.94 -35.64
C ALA A 565 -4.60 -16.58 -34.57
N ILE A 566 -5.25 -15.76 -33.73
CA ILE A 566 -6.12 -16.20 -32.62
C ILE A 566 -7.61 -16.12 -32.95
N THR A 567 -7.98 -15.38 -34.00
CA THR A 567 -9.38 -15.20 -34.41
C THR A 567 -9.65 -15.59 -35.87
N PRO A 568 -9.28 -16.80 -36.33
CA PRO A 568 -9.62 -17.23 -37.68
C PRO A 568 -11.14 -17.42 -37.84
N MET A 569 -11.65 -17.36 -39.07
CA MET A 569 -13.03 -17.72 -39.39
C MET A 569 -13.37 -19.13 -38.86
N ARG A 570 -14.50 -19.23 -38.15
CA ARG A 570 -15.00 -20.49 -37.59
C ARG A 570 -15.07 -21.57 -38.66
N GLY A 571 -14.45 -22.72 -38.40
CA GLY A 571 -14.44 -23.86 -39.32
C GLY A 571 -13.39 -23.85 -40.43
N GLN A 572 -12.51 -22.83 -40.53
CA GLN A 572 -11.39 -22.85 -41.50
C GLN A 572 -10.20 -23.72 -41.07
N ARG A 573 -10.05 -24.07 -39.79
CA ARG A 573 -9.00 -24.97 -39.29
C ARG A 573 -9.61 -26.22 -38.64
N HIS A 574 -9.11 -27.39 -39.03
CA HIS A 574 -9.31 -28.66 -38.31
C HIS A 574 -8.47 -28.67 -37.03
N ASP A 575 -8.79 -27.79 -36.09
CA ASP A 575 -8.16 -27.77 -34.78
C ASP A 575 -9.16 -28.19 -33.70
N SER A 576 -8.65 -28.55 -32.52
CA SER A 576 -9.36 -29.16 -31.38
C SER A 576 -10.43 -28.27 -30.69
N GLY A 577 -11.04 -27.31 -31.40
CA GLY A 577 -12.02 -26.36 -30.87
C GLY A 577 -11.45 -25.38 -29.84
N VAL A 578 -10.12 -25.32 -29.69
CA VAL A 578 -9.42 -24.41 -28.78
C VAL A 578 -9.50 -22.97 -29.30
N THR A 579 -9.35 -22.75 -30.61
CA THR A 579 -9.44 -21.43 -31.24
C THR A 579 -10.83 -20.81 -31.10
N ASP A 580 -11.90 -21.60 -31.28
CA ASP A 580 -13.28 -21.11 -31.17
C ASP A 580 -13.61 -20.66 -29.73
N ARG A 581 -13.06 -21.37 -28.75
CA ARG A 581 -13.14 -21.04 -27.32
C ARG A 581 -12.43 -19.73 -26.98
N ILE A 582 -11.22 -19.53 -27.53
CA ILE A 582 -10.46 -18.27 -27.43
C ILE A 582 -11.26 -17.09 -28.01
N VAL A 583 -11.84 -17.25 -29.21
CA VAL A 583 -12.66 -16.22 -29.85
C VAL A 583 -13.87 -15.88 -28.98
N ASN A 584 -14.61 -16.88 -28.49
CA ASN A 584 -15.77 -16.64 -27.62
C ASN A 584 -15.38 -15.90 -26.32
N GLN A 585 -14.22 -16.23 -25.75
CA GLN A 585 -13.71 -15.54 -24.56
C GLN A 585 -13.33 -14.09 -24.86
N LEU A 586 -12.66 -13.81 -25.99
CA LEU A 586 -12.34 -12.46 -26.42
C LEU A 586 -13.61 -11.62 -26.63
N LEU A 587 -14.62 -12.21 -27.29
CA LEU A 587 -15.93 -11.58 -27.48
C LEU A 587 -16.60 -11.29 -26.13
N ALA A 588 -16.55 -12.24 -25.19
CA ALA A 588 -17.13 -12.06 -23.85
C ALA A 588 -16.45 -10.93 -23.05
N GLU A 589 -15.12 -10.75 -23.19
CA GLU A 589 -14.42 -9.64 -22.54
C GLU A 589 -14.71 -8.29 -23.21
N MET A 590 -14.84 -8.23 -24.54
CA MET A 590 -15.19 -7.00 -25.28
C MET A 590 -16.66 -6.59 -25.06
N ASP A 591 -17.56 -7.57 -25.04
CA ASP A 591 -18.99 -7.40 -24.76
C ASP A 591 -19.28 -7.20 -23.26
N GLY A 592 -18.32 -7.57 -22.40
CA GLY A 592 -18.45 -7.79 -20.97
C GLY A 592 -19.20 -6.71 -20.19
N ILE A 593 -19.86 -7.18 -19.12
CA ILE A 593 -20.84 -6.50 -18.25
C ILE A 593 -20.25 -5.30 -17.48
N THR A 594 -18.93 -5.16 -17.40
CA THR A 594 -18.25 -4.01 -16.82
C THR A 594 -17.74 -3.09 -17.93
N MET A 595 -18.18 -1.83 -17.95
CA MET A 595 -17.64 -0.84 -18.88
C MET A 595 -16.11 -0.80 -18.74
N LEU A 596 -15.40 -1.03 -19.85
CA LEU A 596 -13.97 -0.79 -19.98
C LEU A 596 -13.73 0.72 -19.81
N LYS A 597 -13.81 1.23 -18.58
CA LYS A 597 -13.51 2.62 -18.28
C LYS A 597 -12.02 2.81 -18.55
N ASN A 598 -11.72 3.61 -19.57
CA ASN A 598 -10.37 3.99 -19.96
C ASN A 598 -9.48 2.81 -20.41
N VAL A 599 -10.07 1.73 -20.94
CA VAL A 599 -9.33 0.65 -21.61
C VAL A 599 -9.79 0.56 -23.06
N VAL A 600 -8.84 0.67 -23.99
CA VAL A 600 -9.11 0.62 -25.43
C VAL A 600 -8.41 -0.59 -26.04
N VAL A 601 -9.13 -1.34 -26.88
CA VAL A 601 -8.57 -2.50 -27.59
C VAL A 601 -8.19 -2.10 -29.02
N ILE A 602 -6.94 -2.31 -29.40
CA ILE A 602 -6.45 -2.14 -30.77
C ILE A 602 -6.02 -3.50 -31.32
N GLY A 603 -6.66 -3.97 -32.38
CA GLY A 603 -6.23 -5.14 -33.13
C GLY A 603 -5.44 -4.73 -34.38
N ALA A 604 -4.40 -5.46 -34.74
CA ALA A 604 -3.72 -5.32 -36.02
C ALA A 604 -3.75 -6.63 -36.79
N THR A 605 -4.05 -6.53 -38.09
CA THR A 605 -3.98 -7.65 -39.01
C THR A 605 -3.43 -7.22 -40.37
N ASN A 606 -2.86 -8.17 -41.11
CA ASN A 606 -2.57 -7.98 -42.53
C ASN A 606 -3.73 -8.44 -43.43
N ARG A 607 -4.67 -9.21 -42.88
CA ARG A 607 -5.70 -9.94 -43.62
C ARG A 607 -7.03 -9.85 -42.91
N ILE A 608 -7.85 -8.87 -43.31
CA ILE A 608 -9.19 -8.70 -42.76
C ILE A 608 -10.16 -9.80 -43.21
N ASP A 609 -9.86 -10.49 -44.31
CA ASP A 609 -10.68 -11.56 -44.92
C ASP A 609 -10.78 -12.83 -44.06
N ILE A 610 -9.80 -13.08 -43.19
CA ILE A 610 -9.71 -14.31 -42.39
C ILE A 610 -10.21 -14.14 -40.95
N ILE A 611 -10.58 -12.94 -40.53
CA ILE A 611 -11.06 -12.66 -39.17
C ILE A 611 -12.52 -13.08 -39.01
N ASP A 612 -12.88 -13.61 -37.84
CA ASP A 612 -14.28 -13.89 -37.49
C ASP A 612 -15.15 -12.61 -37.63
N PRO A 613 -16.18 -12.58 -38.50
CA PRO A 613 -17.07 -11.43 -38.67
C PRO A 613 -17.78 -10.98 -37.39
N ALA A 614 -17.86 -11.84 -36.37
CA ALA A 614 -18.36 -11.48 -35.05
C ALA A 614 -17.58 -10.29 -34.46
N LEU A 615 -16.26 -10.22 -34.65
CA LEU A 615 -15.42 -9.16 -34.10
C LEU A 615 -15.67 -7.78 -34.74
N LEU A 616 -16.16 -7.77 -35.98
CA LEU A 616 -16.47 -6.56 -36.74
C LEU A 616 -17.87 -5.98 -36.45
N ARG A 617 -18.63 -6.61 -35.53
CA ARG A 617 -19.96 -6.12 -35.17
C ARG A 617 -19.89 -4.91 -34.24
N PRO A 618 -20.87 -3.99 -34.30
CA PRO A 618 -20.96 -2.86 -33.37
C PRO A 618 -20.92 -3.31 -31.90
N GLY A 619 -20.17 -2.58 -31.08
CA GLY A 619 -19.90 -2.87 -29.67
C GLY A 619 -18.57 -3.60 -29.43
N ARG A 620 -17.81 -3.92 -30.49
CA ARG A 620 -16.51 -4.62 -30.44
C ARG A 620 -15.44 -3.79 -31.16
N PHE A 621 -15.02 -4.17 -32.36
CA PHE A 621 -14.22 -3.29 -33.23
C PHE A 621 -15.14 -2.33 -33.98
N ASP A 622 -15.51 -1.24 -33.31
CA ASP A 622 -16.38 -0.20 -33.86
C ASP A 622 -15.71 0.59 -35.00
N ARG A 623 -14.38 0.70 -34.96
CA ARG A 623 -13.60 1.44 -35.95
C ARG A 623 -12.65 0.49 -36.66
N VAL A 624 -12.81 0.36 -37.97
CA VAL A 624 -11.91 -0.40 -38.84
C VAL A 624 -11.14 0.60 -39.69
N ILE A 625 -9.82 0.69 -39.48
CA ILE A 625 -8.95 1.68 -40.10
C ILE A 625 -8.01 0.98 -41.07
N TYR A 626 -8.06 1.40 -42.34
CA TYR A 626 -7.13 0.94 -43.36
C TYR A 626 -5.83 1.73 -43.28
N VAL A 627 -4.70 1.02 -43.20
CA VAL A 627 -3.36 1.59 -43.28
C VAL A 627 -2.84 1.39 -44.70
N PRO A 628 -2.91 2.42 -45.56
CA PRO A 628 -2.42 2.31 -46.93
C PRO A 628 -0.88 2.22 -46.95
N PRO A 629 -0.30 1.69 -48.03
CA PRO A 629 1.14 1.82 -48.26
C PRO A 629 1.53 3.30 -48.35
N PRO A 630 2.72 3.67 -47.88
CA PRO A 630 3.14 5.08 -47.85
C PRO A 630 3.22 5.64 -49.27
N ASP A 631 2.64 6.84 -49.47
CA ASP A 631 2.70 7.56 -50.73
C ASP A 631 4.08 8.20 -50.96
N ARG A 632 4.27 8.89 -52.08
CA ARG A 632 5.58 9.49 -52.41
C ARG A 632 6.05 10.50 -51.35
N ARG A 633 5.12 11.21 -50.70
CA ARG A 633 5.42 12.20 -49.67
C ARG A 633 5.77 11.53 -48.34
N ALA A 634 4.97 10.55 -47.92
CA ALA A 634 5.18 9.77 -46.71
C ALA A 634 6.44 8.89 -46.74
N ARG A 635 6.99 8.58 -47.93
CA ARG A 635 8.30 7.92 -48.07
C ARG A 635 9.50 8.89 -48.00
N LEU A 636 9.24 10.18 -48.18
CA LEU A 636 10.27 11.23 -48.19
C LEU A 636 10.40 11.89 -46.81
N GLU A 637 9.28 12.04 -46.11
CA GLU A 637 9.21 12.18 -44.64
C GLU A 637 9.73 10.91 -43.95
#